data_AF-A0A2E7LUG6-F1
#
_entry.id   AF-A0A2E7LUG6-F1
#
_cell.length_a   1.000
_cell.length_b   1.000
_cell.length_c   1.000
_cell.angle_alpha   90.00
_cell.angle_beta   90.00
_cell.angle_gamma   90.00
#
_symmetry.space_group_name_H-M   'P 1'
#
loop_
_entity.id
_entity.type
_entity.pdbx_description
1 polymer ?
#
loop_
_entity_poly.entity_id
_entity_poly.type
_entity_poly.pdbx_seq_one_letter_code
_entity_poly.pdbx_strand_id
1 'polypeptide(L)'
;MYNLTFESVVKKYQPQITGIIHVGAHYGYEIQSYMDYNVPKVIFFEPLKENFKMLKSVIYGYPSDRITIHNVALGNYNGIVPMNISDNEAQSSSVLKPLVHLKAHPEVSFIGTEEVQMEKLDDYNYDYNFLVIDVQGFELEVLRGASETLKNVDYIYCEVNQDEVYEHNAFIGEIDSFLEQYEFKRVETEWWSTKVWGNALYIKEKKKVENKILKNFPPVYYISLEESVDRRNKIEEEFKQHGITDYTSLISKRFAECEDAVLGTFAHNLKDTSKGCTISHLRNIKNWIDNGDTDIALFVEDDLSFETVNYWNFEWDEFVNELPNDWDAIQLLWIRPGIGSVEFRERFQDDWSVTAFLITRDYGKKLIEKYIINDHVFNFDTEYEAPTCESLIYGLGKVYTYPLFIEDVSGQSTFIDSPDYNTQTMINGQGEFHYESHIRMKNWWKSAGKRKNIKQIFSNRSKFSSDFEWLDFTENEFRENQYEKFSKVNPSDVVVDIGASVGSFTYSIIDKSPSVVYCIEPSEKYFTSLVKNTSKFSVNTPIVYVNQPLSNFEKFVKDYSIDKIDFLKINCDGGEYDIFNEENIDWILNNVKNISSKFYLNFPGCRERFTKFRDNYLELFDDYVIFAIDDQGYKTDVSLLVYDPYFFRSYMGNLMIYIRQ
;
A
#
# COMPACT_ATOMS: atom_id res chain seq x y z
N MET A 1 31.43 -24.22 16.93
CA MET A 1 31.79 -23.18 15.94
C MET A 1 30.67 -23.16 14.94
N TYR A 2 30.11 -21.98 14.65
CA TYR A 2 29.08 -21.87 13.62
C TYR A 2 29.78 -21.86 12.28
N ASN A 3 29.60 -22.91 11.47
CA ASN A 3 30.04 -22.89 10.09
C ASN A 3 29.24 -21.80 9.34
N LEU A 4 29.92 -20.95 8.58
CA LEU A 4 29.34 -20.05 7.61
C LEU A 4 28.82 -20.93 6.47
N THR A 5 27.51 -21.17 6.47
CA THR A 5 26.79 -21.98 5.50
C THR A 5 25.62 -21.16 4.96
N PHE A 6 25.01 -21.59 3.87
CA PHE A 6 23.81 -20.94 3.35
C PHE A 6 22.72 -20.78 4.42
N GLU A 7 22.49 -21.80 5.24
CA GLU A 7 21.49 -21.77 6.31
C GLU A 7 21.84 -20.76 7.41
N SER A 8 23.12 -20.64 7.79
CA SER A 8 23.52 -19.65 8.79
C SER A 8 23.43 -18.22 8.24
N VAL A 9 23.73 -18.03 6.95
CA VAL A 9 23.50 -16.76 6.24
C VAL A 9 22.00 -16.42 6.22
N VAL A 10 21.14 -17.34 5.79
CA VAL A 10 19.70 -17.07 5.72
C VAL A 10 19.10 -16.78 7.09
N LYS A 11 19.49 -17.53 8.13
CA LYS A 11 19.02 -17.30 9.50
C LYS A 11 19.45 -15.94 10.05
N LYS A 12 20.69 -15.52 9.77
CA LYS A 12 21.26 -14.29 10.33
C LYS A 12 20.84 -13.04 9.57
N TYR A 13 20.84 -13.09 8.25
CA TYR A 13 20.65 -11.91 7.38
C TYR A 13 19.27 -11.83 6.73
N GLN A 14 18.48 -12.91 6.77
CA GLN A 14 17.13 -12.99 6.18
C GLN A 14 17.03 -12.38 4.76
N PRO A 15 17.93 -12.78 3.84
CA PRO A 15 17.99 -12.20 2.50
C PRO A 15 16.68 -12.43 1.73
N GLN A 16 16.25 -11.43 0.98
CA GLN A 16 15.10 -11.56 0.07
C GLN A 16 15.57 -12.16 -1.25
N ILE A 17 15.65 -13.50 -1.33
CA ILE A 17 16.22 -14.20 -2.48
C ILE A 17 15.20 -14.29 -3.63
N THR A 18 15.53 -13.70 -4.78
CA THR A 18 14.75 -13.81 -6.03
C THR A 18 15.18 -15.02 -6.87
N GLY A 19 16.44 -15.43 -6.73
CA GLY A 19 17.02 -16.63 -7.32
C GLY A 19 18.49 -16.78 -6.94
N ILE A 20 19.05 -17.96 -7.16
CA ILE A 20 20.47 -18.26 -6.90
C ILE A 20 21.20 -18.62 -8.20
N ILE A 21 22.38 -18.03 -8.38
CA ILE A 21 23.38 -18.45 -9.37
C ILE A 21 24.50 -19.14 -8.58
N HIS A 22 24.73 -20.42 -8.80
CA HIS A 22 25.75 -21.20 -8.12
C HIS A 22 26.82 -21.67 -9.11
N VAL A 23 28.03 -21.15 -8.92
CA VAL A 23 29.21 -21.42 -9.76
C VAL A 23 30.15 -22.37 -9.03
N GLY A 24 30.44 -23.52 -9.65
CA GLY A 24 31.22 -24.59 -9.02
C GLY A 24 30.36 -25.58 -8.25
N ALA A 25 29.31 -26.08 -8.88
CA ALA A 25 28.27 -26.84 -8.21
C ALA A 25 28.66 -28.25 -7.74
N HIS A 26 29.76 -28.82 -8.24
CA HIS A 26 30.19 -30.19 -7.96
C HIS A 26 29.05 -31.21 -8.17
N TYR A 27 28.58 -31.90 -7.14
CA TYR A 27 27.41 -32.80 -7.18
C TYR A 27 26.09 -32.13 -6.77
N GLY A 28 26.11 -30.85 -6.39
CA GLY A 28 24.94 -30.04 -6.03
C GLY A 28 24.45 -30.28 -4.61
N TYR A 29 25.36 -30.37 -3.63
CA TYR A 29 25.01 -30.70 -2.23
C TYR A 29 24.06 -29.69 -1.58
N GLU A 30 24.06 -28.45 -2.05
CA GLU A 30 23.29 -27.33 -1.51
C GLU A 30 21.83 -27.34 -1.97
N ILE A 31 21.47 -28.15 -2.97
CA ILE A 31 20.13 -28.10 -3.57
C ILE A 31 19.02 -28.38 -2.56
N GLN A 32 19.22 -29.33 -1.64
CA GLN A 32 18.24 -29.63 -0.61
C GLN A 32 18.01 -28.40 0.29
N SER A 33 19.08 -27.73 0.70
CA SER A 33 19.01 -26.50 1.50
C SER A 33 18.29 -25.40 0.75
N TYR A 34 18.58 -25.19 -0.55
CA TYR A 34 17.85 -24.19 -1.34
C TYR A 34 16.35 -24.48 -1.43
N MET A 35 15.96 -25.76 -1.50
CA MET A 35 14.56 -26.17 -1.52
C MET A 35 13.88 -26.01 -0.15
N ASP A 36 14.55 -26.36 0.94
CA ASP A 36 14.05 -26.22 2.31
C ASP A 36 13.76 -24.75 2.68
N TYR A 37 14.54 -23.81 2.12
CA TYR A 37 14.32 -22.37 2.24
C TYR A 37 13.50 -21.76 1.10
N ASN A 38 12.89 -22.60 0.26
CA ASN A 38 11.97 -22.23 -0.80
C ASN A 38 12.53 -21.22 -1.83
N VAL A 39 13.82 -21.31 -2.17
CA VAL A 39 14.47 -20.46 -3.18
C VAL A 39 13.78 -20.60 -4.54
N PRO A 40 13.23 -19.54 -5.15
CA PRO A 40 12.36 -19.67 -6.33
C PRO A 40 12.99 -20.39 -7.53
N LYS A 41 14.23 -20.02 -7.87
CA LYS A 41 14.98 -20.49 -9.04
C LYS A 41 16.46 -20.68 -8.68
N VAL A 42 17.08 -21.71 -9.24
CA VAL A 42 18.52 -22.01 -9.05
C VAL A 42 19.16 -22.33 -10.39
N ILE A 43 20.32 -21.73 -10.66
CA ILE A 43 21.19 -22.08 -11.80
C ILE A 43 22.48 -22.67 -11.24
N PHE A 44 22.89 -23.82 -11.75
CA PHE A 44 24.18 -24.42 -11.44
C PHE A 44 25.11 -24.42 -12.64
N PHE A 45 26.39 -24.14 -12.39
CA PHE A 45 27.48 -24.27 -13.35
C PHE A 45 28.49 -25.27 -12.81
N GLU A 46 28.80 -26.31 -13.58
CA GLU A 46 29.80 -27.33 -13.24
C GLU A 46 30.59 -27.75 -14.49
N PRO A 47 31.90 -27.51 -14.55
CA PRO A 47 32.71 -27.76 -15.76
C PRO A 47 33.09 -29.22 -16.00
N LEU A 48 33.37 -30.01 -14.97
CA LEU A 48 33.92 -31.36 -15.15
C LEU A 48 32.83 -32.32 -15.60
N LYS A 49 33.08 -33.10 -16.66
CA LYS A 49 32.04 -33.90 -17.31
C LYS A 49 31.45 -34.97 -16.39
N GLU A 50 32.27 -35.62 -15.56
CA GLU A 50 31.79 -36.64 -14.63
C GLU A 50 30.98 -36.02 -13.48
N ASN A 51 31.43 -34.88 -12.93
CA ASN A 51 30.69 -34.16 -11.89
C ASN A 51 29.36 -33.63 -12.42
N PHE A 52 29.35 -33.06 -13.62
CA PHE A 52 28.11 -32.59 -14.26
C PHE A 52 27.10 -33.73 -14.49
N LYS A 53 27.56 -34.94 -14.83
CA LYS A 53 26.67 -36.13 -14.93
C LYS A 53 26.07 -36.48 -13.57
N MET A 54 26.87 -36.42 -12.50
CA MET A 54 26.39 -36.67 -11.14
C MET A 54 25.40 -35.60 -10.68
N LEU A 55 25.73 -34.31 -10.85
CA LEU A 55 24.85 -33.18 -10.61
C LEU A 55 23.50 -33.34 -11.32
N LYS A 56 23.52 -33.70 -12.60
CA LYS A 56 22.31 -33.96 -13.39
C LYS A 56 21.46 -35.10 -12.80
N SER A 57 22.09 -36.14 -12.25
CA SER A 57 21.38 -37.24 -11.59
C SER A 57 20.73 -36.82 -10.27
N VAL A 58 21.42 -35.98 -9.47
CA VAL A 58 20.90 -35.43 -8.21
C VAL A 58 19.71 -34.51 -8.49
N ILE A 59 19.84 -33.62 -9.47
CA ILE A 59 18.81 -32.62 -9.80
C ILE A 59 17.55 -33.23 -10.40
N TYR A 60 17.63 -34.42 -11.01
CA TYR A 60 16.45 -35.12 -11.56
C TYR A 60 15.36 -35.38 -10.50
N GLY A 61 15.69 -35.39 -9.21
CA GLY A 61 14.74 -35.52 -8.11
C GLY A 61 13.92 -34.26 -7.79
N TYR A 62 14.19 -33.13 -8.46
CA TYR A 62 13.63 -31.82 -8.13
C TYR A 62 12.83 -31.19 -9.29
N PRO A 63 11.98 -30.17 -9.04
CA PRO A 63 11.16 -29.55 -10.08
C PRO A 63 11.99 -28.91 -11.20
N SER A 64 11.80 -29.40 -12.43
CA SER A 64 12.58 -28.99 -13.60
C SER A 64 12.32 -27.54 -14.04
N ASP A 65 11.20 -26.95 -13.63
CA ASP A 65 10.92 -25.54 -13.85
C ASP A 65 11.71 -24.63 -12.90
N ARG A 66 12.26 -25.14 -11.80
CA ARG A 66 13.02 -24.34 -10.82
C ARG A 66 14.52 -24.38 -11.02
N ILE A 67 15.06 -25.39 -11.70
CA ILE A 67 16.51 -25.63 -11.76
C ILE A 67 17.00 -25.67 -13.20
N THR A 68 18.08 -24.94 -13.49
CA THR A 68 18.83 -25.03 -14.75
C THR A 68 20.28 -25.38 -14.46
N ILE A 69 20.91 -26.15 -15.35
CA ILE A 69 22.31 -26.58 -15.22
C ILE A 69 23.09 -26.33 -16.50
N HIS A 70 24.34 -25.91 -16.37
CA HIS A 70 25.28 -25.68 -17.48
C HIS A 70 26.59 -26.41 -17.25
N ASN A 71 27.07 -27.12 -18.28
CA ASN A 71 28.34 -27.84 -18.24
C ASN A 71 29.49 -26.98 -18.77
N VAL A 72 29.79 -25.89 -18.07
CA VAL A 72 30.84 -24.92 -18.42
C VAL A 72 31.53 -24.43 -17.16
N ALA A 73 32.79 -24.02 -17.29
CA ALA A 73 33.47 -23.18 -16.31
C ALA A 73 33.03 -21.73 -16.52
N LEU A 74 33.01 -20.95 -15.45
CA LEU A 74 32.86 -19.50 -15.57
C LEU A 74 34.19 -18.80 -15.28
N GLY A 75 34.44 -17.71 -16.00
CA GLY A 75 35.64 -16.89 -15.85
C GLY A 75 35.53 -15.58 -16.61
N ASN A 76 36.68 -14.94 -16.85
CA ASN A 76 36.75 -13.59 -17.42
C ASN A 76 36.81 -13.55 -18.96
N TYR A 77 36.85 -14.70 -19.66
CA TYR A 77 36.81 -14.79 -21.12
C TYR A 77 36.10 -16.06 -21.59
N ASN A 78 35.77 -16.09 -22.89
CA ASN A 78 35.18 -17.28 -23.53
C ASN A 78 36.26 -18.08 -24.26
N GLY A 79 36.33 -19.38 -24.02
CA GLY A 79 37.35 -20.23 -24.65
C GLY A 79 37.41 -21.63 -24.06
N ILE A 80 38.53 -22.31 -24.28
CA ILE A 80 38.82 -23.61 -23.68
C ILE A 80 39.99 -23.40 -22.72
N VAL A 81 39.91 -24.00 -21.54
CA VAL A 81 40.96 -23.93 -20.51
C VAL A 81 41.25 -25.32 -19.95
N PRO A 82 42.52 -25.64 -19.61
CA PRO A 82 42.81 -26.83 -18.83
C PRO A 82 42.39 -26.62 -17.36
N MET A 83 41.63 -27.56 -16.81
CA MET A 83 41.28 -27.63 -15.39
C MET A 83 42.05 -28.77 -14.74
N ASN A 84 42.73 -28.50 -13.62
CA ASN A 84 43.48 -29.48 -12.84
C ASN A 84 42.52 -30.31 -11.99
N ILE A 85 42.64 -31.65 -12.06
CA ILE A 85 41.72 -32.59 -11.41
C ILE A 85 42.35 -33.14 -10.14
N SER A 86 41.68 -32.95 -9.01
CA SER A 86 42.07 -33.52 -7.73
C SER A 86 41.49 -34.94 -7.51
N ASP A 87 42.16 -35.77 -6.72
CA ASP A 87 41.77 -37.16 -6.45
C ASP A 87 40.73 -37.32 -5.31
N ASN A 88 40.35 -36.24 -4.64
CA ASN A 88 39.29 -36.19 -3.64
C ASN A 88 37.91 -35.96 -4.27
N GLU A 89 37.53 -36.82 -5.22
CA GLU A 89 36.28 -36.67 -5.99
C GLU A 89 36.19 -35.33 -6.73
N ALA A 90 37.34 -34.79 -7.15
CA ALA A 90 37.46 -33.51 -7.82
C ALA A 90 37.01 -32.28 -7.00
N GLN A 91 36.77 -32.39 -5.69
CA GLN A 91 36.32 -31.26 -4.84
C GLN A 91 37.33 -30.10 -4.77
N SER A 92 38.62 -30.38 -4.95
CA SER A 92 39.68 -29.36 -5.00
C SER A 92 40.15 -29.05 -6.41
N SER A 93 39.37 -29.41 -7.44
CA SER A 93 39.75 -29.16 -8.82
C SER A 93 39.63 -27.68 -9.17
N SER A 94 40.61 -27.16 -9.89
CA SER A 94 40.69 -25.73 -10.20
C SER A 94 41.30 -25.50 -11.57
N VAL A 95 40.92 -24.40 -12.22
CA VAL A 95 41.65 -23.86 -13.38
C VAL A 95 43.08 -23.48 -12.98
N LEU A 96 43.28 -23.02 -11.74
CA LEU A 96 44.59 -22.70 -11.19
C LEU A 96 45.31 -23.96 -10.72
N LYS A 97 46.65 -23.94 -10.80
CA LYS A 97 47.45 -25.04 -10.29
C LYS A 97 47.53 -24.95 -8.76
N PRO A 98 47.46 -26.07 -8.03
CA PRO A 98 47.60 -26.05 -6.58
C PRO A 98 49.02 -25.66 -6.16
N LEU A 99 49.15 -24.84 -5.10
CA LEU A 99 50.44 -24.42 -4.56
C LEU A 99 50.51 -24.66 -3.04
N VAL A 100 49.99 -23.75 -2.21
CA VAL A 100 49.94 -23.95 -0.75
C VAL A 100 48.92 -25.02 -0.38
N HIS A 101 47.94 -25.30 -1.24
CA HIS A 101 47.00 -26.42 -1.10
C HIS A 101 47.70 -27.75 -0.81
N LEU A 102 48.76 -28.09 -1.57
CA LEU A 102 49.53 -29.34 -1.42
C LEU A 102 50.20 -29.49 -0.04
N LYS A 103 50.39 -28.38 0.69
CA LYS A 103 50.93 -28.38 2.05
C LYS A 103 49.83 -28.36 3.10
N ALA A 104 48.75 -27.64 2.83
CA ALA A 104 47.59 -27.52 3.71
C ALA A 104 46.75 -28.82 3.76
N HIS A 105 46.72 -29.55 2.64
CA HIS A 105 45.97 -30.78 2.40
C HIS A 105 46.87 -31.84 1.73
N PRO A 106 47.90 -32.35 2.43
CA PRO A 106 48.85 -33.31 1.87
C PRO A 106 48.21 -34.66 1.47
N GLU A 107 46.98 -34.92 1.92
CA GLU A 107 46.17 -36.07 1.54
C GLU A 107 45.56 -35.97 0.14
N VAL A 108 45.53 -34.78 -0.47
CA VAL A 108 44.95 -34.54 -1.80
C VAL A 108 46.05 -34.43 -2.85
N SER A 109 45.92 -35.20 -3.92
CA SER A 109 46.82 -35.16 -5.09
C SER A 109 46.08 -34.73 -6.34
N PHE A 110 46.81 -34.15 -7.30
CA PHE A 110 46.26 -33.71 -8.58
C PHE A 110 46.74 -34.65 -9.69
N ILE A 111 45.79 -35.39 -10.27
CA ILE A 111 46.05 -36.61 -11.04
C ILE A 111 46.00 -36.40 -12.55
N GLY A 112 45.62 -35.21 -13.01
CA GLY A 112 45.56 -34.89 -14.43
C GLY A 112 44.89 -33.55 -14.71
N THR A 113 44.59 -33.33 -15.98
CA THR A 113 43.88 -32.13 -16.45
C THR A 113 42.77 -32.52 -17.44
N GLU A 114 41.66 -31.79 -17.43
CA GLU A 114 40.62 -31.87 -18.46
C GLU A 114 40.44 -30.50 -19.14
N GLU A 115 40.35 -30.50 -20.47
CA GLU A 115 39.98 -29.29 -21.22
C GLU A 115 38.47 -29.03 -21.07
N VAL A 116 38.11 -27.88 -20.50
CA VAL A 116 36.73 -27.47 -20.24
C VAL A 116 36.41 -26.18 -20.99
N GLN A 117 35.15 -26.05 -21.41
CA GLN A 117 34.64 -24.80 -21.99
C GLN A 117 34.50 -23.76 -20.87
N MET A 118 35.05 -22.57 -21.07
CA MET A 118 34.88 -21.41 -20.20
C MET A 118 34.02 -20.36 -20.89
N GLU A 119 33.11 -19.75 -20.13
CA GLU A 119 32.27 -18.64 -20.57
C GLU A 119 32.19 -17.56 -19.49
N LYS A 120 31.77 -16.35 -19.87
CA LYS A 120 31.47 -15.28 -18.90
C LYS A 120 30.05 -15.44 -18.38
N LEU A 121 29.84 -15.19 -17.09
CA LEU A 121 28.50 -15.21 -16.50
C LEU A 121 27.57 -14.20 -17.18
N ASP A 122 28.11 -13.04 -17.58
CA ASP A 122 27.36 -12.00 -18.29
C ASP A 122 26.73 -12.44 -19.62
N ASP A 123 27.16 -13.57 -20.19
CA ASP A 123 26.58 -14.09 -21.44
C ASP A 123 25.21 -14.77 -21.23
N TYR A 124 24.84 -15.06 -19.97
CA TYR A 124 23.61 -15.79 -19.63
C TYR A 124 22.41 -14.90 -19.26
N ASN A 125 22.63 -13.63 -18.91
CA ASN A 125 21.59 -12.64 -18.55
C ASN A 125 20.57 -13.13 -17.51
N TYR A 126 21.03 -13.76 -16.43
CA TYR A 126 20.15 -14.13 -15.31
C TYR A 126 19.90 -12.94 -14.38
N ASP A 127 18.62 -12.68 -14.08
CA ASP A 127 18.20 -11.60 -13.18
C ASP A 127 17.94 -12.15 -11.77
N TYR A 128 19.00 -12.63 -11.12
CA TYR A 128 18.98 -13.23 -9.79
C TYR A 128 19.90 -12.50 -8.84
N ASN A 129 19.50 -12.42 -7.57
CA ASN A 129 20.14 -11.52 -6.62
C ASN A 129 21.09 -12.19 -5.62
N PHE A 130 21.32 -13.50 -5.72
CA PHE A 130 22.23 -14.22 -4.85
C PHE A 130 23.22 -15.06 -5.67
N LEU A 131 24.51 -14.76 -5.53
CA LEU A 131 25.60 -15.42 -6.25
C LEU A 131 26.44 -16.26 -5.27
N VAL A 132 26.62 -17.54 -5.59
CA VAL A 132 27.48 -18.48 -4.88
C VAL A 132 28.65 -18.84 -5.79
N ILE A 133 29.88 -18.73 -5.29
CA ILE A 133 31.09 -19.02 -6.06
C ILE A 133 32.03 -19.90 -5.23
N ASP A 134 32.23 -21.13 -5.67
CA ASP A 134 33.17 -22.09 -5.10
C ASP A 134 33.99 -22.70 -6.25
N VAL A 135 35.07 -22.02 -6.65
CA VAL A 135 35.85 -22.40 -7.83
C VAL A 135 37.34 -22.54 -7.52
N GLN A 136 37.64 -22.78 -6.24
CA GLN A 136 38.95 -23.19 -5.78
C GLN A 136 40.06 -22.21 -6.22
N GLY A 137 39.93 -20.94 -5.81
CA GLY A 137 40.92 -19.89 -6.02
C GLY A 137 40.70 -19.02 -7.28
N PHE A 138 39.77 -19.40 -8.15
CA PHE A 138 39.47 -18.68 -9.40
C PHE A 138 38.32 -17.65 -9.25
N GLU A 139 37.92 -17.31 -8.03
CA GLU A 139 36.71 -16.54 -7.72
C GLU A 139 36.76 -15.13 -8.36
N LEU A 140 37.91 -14.46 -8.31
CA LEU A 140 38.06 -13.11 -8.88
C LEU A 140 37.88 -13.09 -10.40
N GLU A 141 38.28 -14.15 -11.11
CA GLU A 141 38.08 -14.22 -12.56
C GLU A 141 36.62 -14.50 -12.93
N VAL A 142 35.90 -15.30 -12.14
CA VAL A 142 34.44 -15.44 -12.25
C VAL A 142 33.76 -14.08 -12.06
N LEU A 143 34.14 -13.35 -11.01
CA LEU A 143 33.60 -12.02 -10.71
C LEU A 143 33.88 -11.00 -11.82
N ARG A 144 35.06 -11.05 -12.46
CA ARG A 144 35.39 -10.22 -13.64
C ARG A 144 34.52 -10.56 -14.86
N GLY A 145 34.14 -11.83 -15.02
CA GLY A 145 33.18 -12.27 -16.04
C GLY A 145 31.72 -11.98 -15.73
N ALA A 146 31.43 -11.42 -14.55
CA ALA A 146 30.08 -11.17 -14.03
C ALA A 146 29.78 -9.67 -13.84
N SER A 147 30.57 -8.78 -14.46
CA SER A 147 30.49 -7.33 -14.24
C SER A 147 29.08 -6.71 -14.44
N GLU A 148 28.33 -7.18 -15.44
CA GLU A 148 26.95 -6.74 -15.68
C GLU A 148 25.99 -7.43 -14.71
N THR A 149 26.17 -8.74 -14.51
CA THR A 149 25.39 -9.55 -13.58
C THR A 149 25.44 -8.98 -12.15
N LEU A 150 26.62 -8.54 -11.72
CA LEU A 150 26.88 -7.94 -10.42
C LEU A 150 26.04 -6.70 -10.15
N LYS A 151 25.46 -6.05 -11.17
CA LYS A 151 24.54 -4.91 -10.98
C LYS A 151 23.21 -5.34 -10.35
N ASN A 152 22.77 -6.58 -10.62
CA ASN A 152 21.50 -7.14 -10.11
C ASN A 152 21.68 -8.06 -8.89
N VAL A 153 22.92 -8.42 -8.56
CA VAL A 153 23.24 -9.23 -7.37
C VAL A 153 23.20 -8.37 -6.11
N ASP A 154 22.58 -8.87 -5.04
CA ASP A 154 22.56 -8.24 -3.71
C ASP A 154 23.49 -8.96 -2.72
N TYR A 155 23.70 -10.27 -2.91
CA TYR A 155 24.44 -11.13 -1.99
C TYR A 155 25.46 -11.97 -2.76
N ILE A 156 26.70 -12.03 -2.28
CA ILE A 156 27.74 -12.91 -2.82
C ILE A 156 28.28 -13.76 -1.68
N TYR A 157 28.19 -15.07 -1.82
CA TYR A 157 28.84 -16.04 -0.97
C TYR A 157 29.97 -16.68 -1.76
N CYS A 158 31.23 -16.57 -1.30
CA CYS A 158 32.34 -17.18 -2.00
C CYS A 158 33.48 -17.62 -1.09
N GLU A 159 34.33 -18.51 -1.62
CA GLU A 159 35.61 -18.80 -1.00
C GLU A 159 36.59 -17.61 -1.11
N VAL A 160 37.50 -17.51 -0.14
CA VAL A 160 38.50 -16.43 -0.03
C VAL A 160 39.81 -16.97 0.51
N ASN A 161 40.93 -16.40 0.05
CA ASN A 161 42.28 -16.89 0.37
C ASN A 161 43.11 -15.85 1.14
N GLN A 162 43.88 -16.31 2.15
CA GLN A 162 44.95 -15.54 2.82
C GLN A 162 46.35 -15.85 2.31
N ASP A 163 46.50 -16.92 1.53
CA ASP A 163 47.76 -17.37 0.95
C ASP A 163 47.55 -17.74 -0.52
N GLU A 164 48.63 -18.02 -1.23
CA GLU A 164 48.61 -18.54 -2.60
C GLU A 164 48.31 -20.05 -2.56
N VAL A 165 47.10 -20.40 -2.13
CA VAL A 165 46.57 -21.78 -2.06
C VAL A 165 46.63 -22.44 -3.42
N TYR A 166 46.29 -21.69 -4.47
CA TYR A 166 46.51 -22.01 -5.87
C TYR A 166 47.37 -20.91 -6.51
N GLU A 167 48.21 -21.26 -7.50
CA GLU A 167 49.08 -20.32 -8.21
C GLU A 167 48.26 -19.13 -8.72
N HIS A 168 48.63 -17.92 -8.27
CA HIS A 168 48.00 -16.66 -8.63
C HIS A 168 46.51 -16.51 -8.27
N ASN A 169 46.01 -17.27 -7.27
CA ASN A 169 44.68 -16.99 -6.73
C ASN A 169 44.62 -15.56 -6.18
N ALA A 170 43.43 -14.97 -6.22
CA ALA A 170 43.21 -13.68 -5.59
C ALA A 170 43.29 -13.83 -4.06
N PHE A 171 43.98 -12.89 -3.42
CA PHE A 171 43.88 -12.71 -1.98
C PHE A 171 42.55 -12.05 -1.64
N ILE A 172 42.07 -12.29 -0.42
CA ILE A 172 40.80 -11.75 0.04
C ILE A 172 40.69 -10.22 -0.13
N GLY A 173 41.78 -9.47 0.06
CA GLY A 173 41.80 -8.02 -0.13
C GLY A 173 41.65 -7.58 -1.59
N GLU A 174 42.01 -8.43 -2.55
CA GLU A 174 41.79 -8.16 -3.98
C GLU A 174 40.34 -8.39 -4.36
N ILE A 175 39.70 -9.41 -3.77
CA ILE A 175 38.25 -9.63 -3.90
C ILE A 175 37.49 -8.47 -3.26
N ASP A 176 37.86 -8.03 -2.05
CA ASP A 176 37.30 -6.85 -1.39
C ASP A 176 37.39 -5.62 -2.30
N SER A 177 38.58 -5.31 -2.81
CA SER A 177 38.85 -4.14 -3.64
C SER A 177 38.05 -4.19 -4.94
N PHE A 178 37.93 -5.38 -5.55
CA PHE A 178 37.11 -5.56 -6.75
C PHE A 178 35.62 -5.40 -6.44
N LEU A 179 35.12 -5.95 -5.35
CA LEU A 179 33.70 -5.92 -5.02
C LEU A 179 33.25 -4.55 -4.47
N GLU A 180 34.15 -3.78 -3.88
CA GLU A 180 33.89 -2.41 -3.42
C GLU A 180 33.44 -1.49 -4.57
N GLN A 181 33.96 -1.68 -5.78
CA GLN A 181 33.55 -0.90 -6.96
C GLN A 181 32.08 -1.17 -7.37
N TYR A 182 31.51 -2.29 -6.92
CA TYR A 182 30.10 -2.68 -7.11
C TYR A 182 29.29 -2.51 -5.82
N GLU A 183 29.82 -1.73 -4.86
CA GLU A 183 29.17 -1.36 -3.61
C GLU A 183 28.98 -2.53 -2.65
N PHE A 184 29.71 -3.63 -2.81
CA PHE A 184 29.66 -4.74 -1.87
C PHE A 184 30.60 -4.53 -0.70
N LYS A 185 30.14 -4.88 0.50
CA LYS A 185 30.98 -5.00 1.68
C LYS A 185 30.98 -6.42 2.21
N ARG A 186 32.16 -6.90 2.58
CA ARG A 186 32.30 -8.16 3.30
C ARG A 186 31.74 -7.99 4.72
N VAL A 187 30.74 -8.79 5.06
CA VAL A 187 30.07 -8.73 6.37
C VAL A 187 30.40 -9.92 7.26
N GLU A 188 30.81 -11.05 6.69
CA GLU A 188 31.24 -12.24 7.42
C GLU A 188 32.46 -12.88 6.77
N THR A 189 33.24 -13.56 7.60
CA THR A 189 34.35 -14.40 7.14
C THR A 189 34.56 -15.53 8.13
N GLU A 190 34.68 -16.75 7.62
CA GLU A 190 35.07 -17.91 8.41
C GLU A 190 36.28 -18.59 7.77
N TRP A 191 37.33 -18.80 8.56
CA TRP A 191 38.56 -19.43 8.09
C TRP A 191 38.54 -20.93 8.34
N TRP A 192 39.07 -21.70 7.38
CA TRP A 192 39.36 -23.10 7.60
C TRP A 192 40.43 -23.29 8.69
N SER A 193 40.54 -24.51 9.22
CA SER A 193 41.49 -24.82 10.31
C SER A 193 42.94 -24.46 10.01
N THR A 194 43.34 -24.53 8.74
CA THR A 194 44.68 -24.18 8.23
C THR A 194 44.91 -22.67 8.15
N LYS A 195 43.83 -21.87 8.17
CA LYS A 195 43.79 -20.40 8.04
C LYS A 195 44.36 -19.82 6.75
N VAL A 196 44.59 -20.65 5.72
CA VAL A 196 45.07 -20.17 4.41
C VAL A 196 43.92 -19.87 3.44
N TRP A 197 42.73 -20.43 3.69
CA TRP A 197 41.50 -20.18 2.94
C TRP A 197 40.27 -20.24 3.86
N GLY A 198 39.12 -19.76 3.38
CA GLY A 198 37.87 -19.73 4.11
C GLY A 198 36.68 -19.30 3.25
N ASN A 199 35.53 -19.10 3.88
CA ASN A 199 34.31 -18.59 3.26
C ASN A 199 34.05 -17.14 3.65
N ALA A 200 33.45 -16.36 2.75
CA ALA A 200 33.04 -14.99 3.01
C ALA A 200 31.64 -14.70 2.46
N LEU A 201 30.92 -13.82 3.16
CA LEU A 201 29.68 -13.22 2.69
C LEU A 201 29.91 -11.74 2.40
N TYR A 202 29.54 -11.31 1.20
CA TYR A 202 29.47 -9.92 0.80
C TYR A 202 28.02 -9.53 0.56
N ILE A 203 27.64 -8.36 1.05
CA ILE A 203 26.31 -7.79 0.84
C ILE A 203 26.48 -6.45 0.14
N LYS A 204 25.73 -6.23 -0.94
CA LYS A 204 25.68 -4.94 -1.61
C LYS A 204 25.11 -3.91 -0.65
N GLU A 205 25.89 -2.89 -0.34
CA GLU A 205 25.39 -1.67 0.26
C GLU A 205 24.39 -1.08 -0.72
N LYS A 206 23.10 -1.20 -0.38
CA LYS A 206 22.09 -0.41 -1.08
C LYS A 206 22.50 1.03 -0.90
N LYS A 207 22.79 1.74 -2.01
CA LYS A 207 22.81 3.21 -2.00
C LYS A 207 21.59 3.65 -1.20
N LYS A 208 21.77 4.63 -0.30
CA LYS A 208 20.64 5.40 0.23
C LYS A 208 19.85 5.88 -0.96
N VAL A 209 18.85 5.10 -1.37
CA VAL A 209 17.81 5.57 -2.26
C VAL A 209 17.15 6.62 -1.42
N GLU A 210 17.37 7.88 -1.75
CA GLU A 210 16.55 8.97 -1.27
C GLU A 210 15.12 8.48 -1.43
N ASN A 211 14.47 8.15 -0.31
CA ASN A 211 13.19 7.46 -0.36
C ASN A 211 12.19 8.48 -0.89
N LYS A 212 12.02 8.52 -2.22
CA LYS A 212 11.15 9.50 -2.88
C LYS A 212 9.75 9.48 -2.30
N ILE A 213 9.30 8.31 -1.83
CA ILE A 213 8.01 8.13 -1.15
C ILE A 213 7.94 8.98 0.13
N LEU A 214 9.01 9.09 0.91
CA LEU A 214 9.05 9.89 2.14
C LEU A 214 9.86 11.18 1.97
N LYS A 215 9.88 11.73 0.76
CA LYS A 215 10.43 13.07 0.55
C LYS A 215 9.62 14.09 1.35
N ASN A 216 10.30 15.07 1.96
CA ASN A 216 9.69 16.11 2.80
C ASN A 216 8.87 15.54 3.98
N PHE A 217 9.29 14.40 4.53
CA PHE A 217 8.69 13.84 5.73
C PHE A 217 8.81 14.83 6.91
N PRO A 218 7.76 15.03 7.72
CA PRO A 218 7.77 15.99 8.82
C PRO A 218 8.74 15.54 9.93
N PRO A 219 9.13 16.45 10.83
CA PRO A 219 9.90 16.08 12.01
C PRO A 219 9.16 15.01 12.81
N VAL A 220 9.91 13.98 13.21
CA VAL A 220 9.38 12.81 13.94
C VAL A 220 9.74 12.90 15.42
N TYR A 221 8.74 12.84 16.29
CA TYR A 221 8.91 12.80 17.74
C TYR A 221 8.51 11.43 18.25
N TYR A 222 9.48 10.60 18.61
CA TYR A 222 9.20 9.26 19.12
C TYR A 222 9.36 9.16 20.64
N ILE A 223 8.54 8.33 21.29
CA ILE A 223 8.65 8.01 22.71
C ILE A 223 9.12 6.57 22.91
N SER A 224 9.85 6.32 24.01
CA SER A 224 10.32 4.98 24.38
C SER A 224 10.57 4.90 25.89
N LEU A 225 10.58 3.69 26.45
CA LEU A 225 10.91 3.44 27.85
C LEU A 225 12.41 3.21 28.06
N GLU A 226 13.00 3.62 29.18
CA GLU A 226 14.45 3.44 29.46
C GLU A 226 14.96 2.03 29.13
N GLU A 227 14.19 0.99 29.51
CA GLU A 227 14.52 -0.42 29.28
C GLU A 227 14.38 -0.90 27.83
N SER A 228 13.66 -0.18 26.97
CA SER A 228 13.33 -0.61 25.59
C SER A 228 14.43 -0.30 24.56
N VAL A 229 15.68 -0.62 24.89
CA VAL A 229 16.87 -0.32 24.06
C VAL A 229 16.76 -0.95 22.66
N ASP A 230 16.30 -2.20 22.58
CA ASP A 230 16.22 -2.91 21.30
C ASP A 230 15.16 -2.32 20.35
N ARG A 231 14.02 -1.86 20.91
CA ARG A 231 12.96 -1.17 20.15
C ARG A 231 13.48 0.15 19.57
N ARG A 232 14.23 0.92 20.37
CA ARG A 232 14.90 2.15 19.89
C ARG A 232 15.89 1.90 18.77
N ASN A 233 16.78 0.92 18.94
CA ASN A 233 17.76 0.57 17.91
C ASN A 233 17.06 0.20 16.60
N LYS A 234 15.90 -0.47 16.69
CA LYS A 234 15.13 -0.87 15.51
C LYS A 234 14.48 0.32 14.82
N ILE A 235 13.74 1.17 15.53
CA ILE A 235 13.05 2.32 14.92
C ILE A 235 14.06 3.32 14.33
N GLU A 236 15.20 3.53 14.98
CA GLU A 236 16.27 4.40 14.47
C GLU A 236 16.95 3.83 13.22
N GLU A 237 17.09 2.51 13.12
CA GLU A 237 17.55 1.87 11.89
C GLU A 237 16.51 1.96 10.77
N GLU A 238 15.21 1.87 11.06
CA GLU A 238 14.15 2.14 10.06
C GLU A 238 14.20 3.60 9.58
N PHE A 239 14.36 4.59 10.47
CA PHE A 239 14.56 5.99 10.07
C PHE A 239 15.76 6.14 9.14
N LYS A 240 16.89 5.53 9.49
CA LYS A 240 18.10 5.56 8.67
C LYS A 240 17.92 4.90 7.30
N GLN A 241 17.22 3.77 7.24
CA GLN A 241 16.90 3.07 5.98
C GLN A 241 15.99 3.90 5.07
N HIS A 242 15.09 4.67 5.66
CA HIS A 242 14.15 5.52 4.94
C HIS A 242 14.63 6.96 4.72
N GLY A 243 15.85 7.30 5.18
CA GLY A 243 16.43 8.63 5.01
C GLY A 243 15.83 9.72 5.91
N ILE A 244 15.14 9.33 6.98
CA ILE A 244 14.57 10.24 7.97
C ILE A 244 15.69 10.68 8.92
N THR A 245 16.05 11.96 8.86
CA THR A 245 17.13 12.54 9.68
C THR A 245 16.62 13.54 10.72
N ASP A 246 15.40 14.04 10.57
CA ASP A 246 14.79 15.00 11.48
C ASP A 246 13.89 14.26 12.47
N TYR A 247 14.50 13.68 13.50
CA TYR A 247 13.76 13.01 14.56
C TYR A 247 14.31 13.35 15.95
N THR A 248 13.42 13.39 16.93
CA THR A 248 13.71 13.63 18.34
C THR A 248 13.09 12.53 19.19
N SER A 249 13.84 12.03 20.17
CA SER A 249 13.38 11.01 21.10
C SER A 249 13.04 11.60 22.48
N LEU A 250 12.06 10.99 23.15
CA LEU A 250 11.82 11.17 24.57
C LEU A 250 11.85 9.81 25.25
N ILE A 251 12.83 9.63 26.13
CA ILE A 251 13.02 8.41 26.90
C ILE A 251 12.48 8.64 28.30
N SER A 252 11.49 7.84 28.71
CA SER A 252 10.84 7.96 30.01
C SER A 252 10.95 6.69 30.83
N LYS A 253 10.88 6.83 32.16
CA LYS A 253 10.59 5.71 33.05
C LYS A 253 9.12 5.30 32.93
N ARG A 254 8.76 4.16 33.51
CA ARG A 254 7.35 3.81 33.71
C ARG A 254 6.68 4.81 34.64
N PHE A 255 5.39 5.07 34.41
CA PHE A 255 4.64 6.05 35.19
C PHE A 255 4.73 5.84 36.71
N ALA A 256 4.71 4.58 37.17
CA ALA A 256 4.84 4.22 38.58
C ALA A 256 6.17 4.65 39.24
N GLU A 257 7.19 4.98 38.43
CA GLU A 257 8.50 5.43 38.87
C GLU A 257 8.68 6.95 38.69
N CYS A 258 7.69 7.63 38.12
CA CYS A 258 7.69 9.07 37.91
C CYS A 258 7.10 9.81 39.11
N GLU A 259 7.49 11.07 39.29
CA GLU A 259 6.90 12.00 40.28
C GLU A 259 5.65 12.72 39.76
N ASP A 260 5.07 12.23 38.66
CA ASP A 260 4.03 12.90 37.91
C ASP A 260 2.65 12.71 38.57
N ALA A 261 1.91 13.81 38.70
CA ALA A 261 0.55 13.84 39.22
C ALA A 261 -0.47 14.06 38.11
N VAL A 262 -1.50 13.21 38.08
CA VAL A 262 -2.63 13.32 37.15
C VAL A 262 -3.90 13.71 37.91
N LEU A 263 -4.48 14.84 37.54
CA LEU A 263 -5.75 15.36 38.05
C LEU A 263 -6.87 15.09 37.04
N GLY A 264 -8.13 15.15 37.49
CA GLY A 264 -9.31 15.02 36.65
C GLY A 264 -10.39 14.13 37.26
N THR A 265 -11.64 14.38 36.93
CA THR A 265 -12.80 13.70 37.53
C THR A 265 -12.71 12.17 37.39
N PHE A 266 -12.32 11.71 36.20
CA PHE A 266 -12.21 10.28 35.86
C PHE A 266 -10.76 9.80 35.72
N ALA A 267 -9.77 10.61 36.11
CA ALA A 267 -8.35 10.27 35.99
C ALA A 267 -7.96 8.98 36.75
N HIS A 268 -8.71 8.65 37.81
CA HIS A 268 -8.53 7.43 38.59
C HIS A 268 -8.86 6.14 37.82
N ASN A 269 -9.64 6.22 36.73
CA ASN A 269 -9.97 5.09 35.87
C ASN A 269 -8.90 4.83 34.79
N LEU A 270 -7.96 5.75 34.60
CA LEU A 270 -6.88 5.60 33.63
C LEU A 270 -5.79 4.68 34.20
N LYS A 271 -5.39 3.67 33.41
CA LYS A 271 -4.27 2.76 33.77
C LYS A 271 -2.94 3.50 33.77
N ASP A 272 -1.98 3.02 34.56
CA ASP A 272 -0.66 3.67 34.67
C ASP A 272 0.12 3.62 33.37
N THR A 273 -0.04 2.55 32.59
CA THR A 273 0.51 2.45 31.23
C THR A 273 -0.05 3.54 30.31
N SER A 274 -1.37 3.77 30.36
CA SER A 274 -2.02 4.83 29.57
C SER A 274 -1.62 6.23 30.04
N LYS A 275 -1.45 6.44 31.37
CA LYS A 275 -0.93 7.71 31.91
C LYS A 275 0.48 7.99 31.39
N GLY A 276 1.38 7.01 31.50
CA GLY A 276 2.77 7.14 31.04
C GLY A 276 2.85 7.46 29.56
N CYS A 277 2.16 6.68 28.71
CA CYS A 277 2.08 6.92 27.27
C CYS A 277 1.55 8.33 26.95
N THR A 278 0.41 8.73 27.53
CA THR A 278 -0.20 10.05 27.28
C THR A 278 0.74 11.19 27.69
N ILE A 279 1.35 11.11 28.88
CA ILE A 279 2.27 12.13 29.39
C ILE A 279 3.52 12.24 28.51
N SER A 280 4.09 11.12 28.08
CA SER A 280 5.25 11.12 27.21
C SER A 280 4.94 11.76 25.85
N HIS A 281 3.78 11.48 25.25
CA HIS A 281 3.35 12.19 24.05
C HIS A 281 3.15 13.69 24.30
N LEU A 282 2.46 14.09 25.38
CA LEU A 282 2.24 15.49 25.71
C LEU A 282 3.55 16.26 25.92
N ARG A 283 4.53 15.66 26.58
CA ARG A 283 5.87 16.25 26.74
C ARG A 283 6.59 16.39 25.39
N ASN A 284 6.50 15.40 24.51
CA ASN A 284 7.06 15.50 23.16
C ASN A 284 6.37 16.58 22.33
N ILE A 285 5.03 16.68 22.40
CA ILE A 285 4.26 17.75 21.75
C ILE A 285 4.69 19.12 22.30
N LYS A 286 4.85 19.24 23.63
CA LYS A 286 5.38 20.46 24.25
C LYS A 286 6.77 20.83 23.74
N ASN A 287 7.67 19.85 23.67
CA ASN A 287 9.02 20.05 23.13
C ASN A 287 8.97 20.57 21.68
N TRP A 288 8.12 20.00 20.84
CA TRP A 288 7.91 20.47 19.47
C TRP A 288 7.35 21.90 19.40
N ILE A 289 6.36 22.23 20.23
CA ILE A 289 5.76 23.56 20.28
C ILE A 289 6.75 24.62 20.80
N ASP A 290 7.57 24.27 21.79
CA ASP A 290 8.54 25.19 22.38
C ASP A 290 9.77 25.39 21.49
N ASN A 291 10.24 24.34 20.80
CA ASN A 291 11.56 24.33 20.17
C ASN A 291 11.54 24.10 18.63
N GLY A 292 10.46 23.59 18.05
CA GLY A 292 10.30 23.41 16.61
C GLY A 292 9.53 24.55 15.94
N ASP A 293 9.60 24.64 14.60
CA ASP A 293 8.98 25.70 13.80
C ASP A 293 8.06 25.20 12.67
N THR A 294 7.87 23.88 12.54
CA THR A 294 7.00 23.29 11.51
C THR A 294 5.51 23.45 11.84
N ASP A 295 4.69 23.50 10.77
CA ASP A 295 3.22 23.57 10.86
C ASP A 295 2.59 22.24 11.27
N ILE A 296 3.28 21.13 10.96
CA ILE A 296 2.87 19.76 11.30
C ILE A 296 4.06 18.96 11.83
N ALA A 297 3.79 17.99 12.69
CA ALA A 297 4.77 17.03 13.17
C ALA A 297 4.14 15.65 13.37
N LEU A 298 4.97 14.61 13.21
CA LEU A 298 4.59 13.22 13.40
C LEU A 298 5.02 12.75 14.79
N PHE A 299 4.11 12.15 15.53
CA PHE A 299 4.36 11.58 16.85
C PHE A 299 4.21 10.06 16.78
N VAL A 300 5.20 9.33 17.28
CA VAL A 300 5.23 7.86 17.18
C VAL A 300 5.69 7.18 18.47
N GLU A 301 5.38 5.89 18.62
CA GLU A 301 5.99 5.01 19.62
C GLU A 301 7.11 4.16 18.97
N ASP A 302 7.97 3.56 19.79
CA ASP A 302 9.13 2.77 19.34
C ASP A 302 8.80 1.35 18.84
N ASP A 303 7.51 0.98 18.78
CA ASP A 303 6.99 -0.20 18.08
C ASP A 303 6.25 0.15 16.78
N LEU A 304 6.55 1.30 16.16
CA LEU A 304 6.13 1.57 14.79
C LEU A 304 6.95 0.74 13.78
N SER A 305 6.33 0.31 12.68
CA SER A 305 7.03 -0.22 11.52
C SER A 305 6.68 0.50 10.21
N PHE A 306 7.71 0.82 9.43
CA PHE A 306 7.66 1.40 8.09
C PHE A 306 7.54 0.35 6.98
N GLU A 307 7.34 -0.96 7.28
CA GLU A 307 7.25 -2.03 6.27
C GLU A 307 6.26 -1.70 5.14
N THR A 308 5.14 -1.06 5.48
CA THR A 308 4.08 -0.70 4.55
C THR A 308 4.49 0.30 3.47
N VAL A 309 5.50 1.15 3.74
CA VAL A 309 6.03 2.15 2.79
C VAL A 309 6.51 1.49 1.50
N ASN A 310 7.02 0.25 1.60
CA ASN A 310 7.45 -0.54 0.44
C ASN A 310 6.29 -0.89 -0.53
N TYR A 311 5.04 -0.68 -0.12
CA TYR A 311 3.85 -0.96 -0.90
C TYR A 311 3.12 0.30 -1.36
N TRP A 312 3.57 1.50 -0.98
CA TRP A 312 2.93 2.74 -1.42
C TRP A 312 3.22 3.00 -2.90
N ASN A 313 2.24 3.55 -3.60
CA ASN A 313 2.37 3.97 -4.99
C ASN A 313 2.13 5.48 -5.17
N PHE A 314 2.28 6.22 -4.06
CA PHE A 314 2.15 7.67 -3.95
C PHE A 314 3.27 8.18 -3.03
N GLU A 315 3.62 9.45 -3.17
CA GLU A 315 4.59 10.14 -2.30
C GLU A 315 3.88 10.77 -1.09
N TRP A 316 4.62 10.97 0.00
CA TRP A 316 4.14 11.55 1.24
C TRP A 316 3.54 12.94 1.02
N ASP A 317 4.17 13.77 0.19
CA ASP A 317 3.64 15.08 -0.19
C ASP A 317 2.27 14.97 -0.85
N GLU A 318 2.03 13.96 -1.70
CA GLU A 318 0.71 13.74 -2.30
C GLU A 318 -0.33 13.44 -1.22
N PHE A 319 0.03 12.68 -0.17
CA PHE A 319 -0.86 12.41 0.95
C PHE A 319 -1.20 13.66 1.75
N VAL A 320 -0.19 14.44 2.15
CA VAL A 320 -0.39 15.66 2.94
C VAL A 320 -1.18 16.71 2.16
N ASN A 321 -0.87 16.89 0.88
CA ASN A 321 -1.56 17.87 0.02
C ASN A 321 -3.04 17.55 -0.19
N GLU A 322 -3.42 16.28 -0.09
CA GLU A 322 -4.80 15.85 -0.23
C GLU A 322 -5.59 15.94 1.09
N LEU A 323 -4.98 16.15 2.26
CA LEU A 323 -5.69 16.17 3.56
C LEU A 323 -6.79 17.27 3.66
N PRO A 324 -7.86 17.09 4.45
CA PRO A 324 -8.98 18.04 4.52
C PRO A 324 -8.59 19.35 5.21
N ASN A 325 -8.94 20.53 4.70
CA ASN A 325 -8.51 21.81 5.30
C ASN A 325 -8.89 22.02 6.79
N ASP A 326 -9.78 21.21 7.35
CA ASP A 326 -10.24 21.28 8.74
C ASP A 326 -9.73 20.12 9.62
N TRP A 327 -8.69 19.39 9.21
CA TRP A 327 -8.08 18.35 10.04
C TRP A 327 -7.23 18.96 11.18
N ASP A 328 -7.40 18.45 12.41
CA ASP A 328 -6.56 18.77 13.56
C ASP A 328 -5.50 17.68 13.81
N ALA A 329 -5.91 16.42 13.65
CA ALA A 329 -5.03 15.25 13.74
C ALA A 329 -5.39 14.18 12.69
N ILE A 330 -4.37 13.45 12.23
CA ILE A 330 -4.53 12.25 11.40
C ILE A 330 -3.93 11.06 12.17
N GLN A 331 -4.76 10.09 12.54
CA GLN A 331 -4.28 8.81 13.05
C GLN A 331 -3.76 7.97 11.88
N LEU A 332 -2.50 7.53 11.95
CA LEU A 332 -1.79 6.84 10.86
C LEU A 332 -1.61 5.34 11.11
N LEU A 333 -2.03 4.87 12.28
CA LEU A 333 -2.02 3.49 12.70
C LEU A 333 -3.22 3.28 13.62
N TRP A 334 -3.94 2.18 13.44
CA TRP A 334 -4.97 1.76 14.38
C TRP A 334 -4.94 0.26 14.65
N ILE A 335 -5.36 -0.09 15.87
CA ILE A 335 -5.52 -1.46 16.36
C ILE A 335 -7.00 -1.74 16.50
N ARG A 336 -7.52 -2.73 15.77
CA ARG A 336 -8.94 -3.09 15.80
C ARG A 336 -9.19 -4.59 15.69
N PRO A 337 -10.34 -5.06 16.23
CA PRO A 337 -10.84 -6.39 15.93
C PRO A 337 -11.34 -6.43 14.47
N GLY A 338 -10.49 -6.94 13.57
CA GLY A 338 -10.77 -6.99 12.13
C GLY A 338 -10.29 -5.77 11.35
N ILE A 339 -10.42 -5.83 10.01
CA ILE A 339 -9.91 -4.76 9.12
C ILE A 339 -10.99 -3.84 8.55
N GLY A 340 -12.25 -4.28 8.47
CA GLY A 340 -13.32 -3.50 7.84
C GLY A 340 -13.01 -3.05 6.41
N SER A 341 -13.60 -1.93 5.99
CA SER A 341 -13.14 -1.18 4.81
C SER A 341 -11.97 -0.27 5.21
N VAL A 342 -10.87 -0.32 4.44
CA VAL A 342 -9.72 0.57 4.63
C VAL A 342 -9.93 1.80 3.76
N GLU A 343 -10.35 2.88 4.39
CA GLU A 343 -10.80 4.13 3.74
C GLU A 343 -10.32 5.33 4.55
N PHE A 344 -10.03 6.44 3.87
CA PHE A 344 -9.78 7.71 4.56
C PHE A 344 -11.13 8.24 5.08
N ARG A 345 -11.26 8.41 6.40
CA ARG A 345 -12.51 8.83 7.05
C ARG A 345 -12.24 9.51 8.39
N GLU A 346 -13.29 10.10 8.97
CA GLU A 346 -13.26 10.53 10.37
C GLU A 346 -13.05 9.32 11.29
N ARG A 347 -12.28 9.52 12.36
CA ARG A 347 -11.89 8.47 13.30
C ARG A 347 -13.10 7.98 14.11
N PHE A 348 -13.22 6.68 14.28
CA PHE A 348 -14.20 6.06 15.17
C PHE A 348 -13.60 5.83 16.55
N GLN A 349 -14.47 5.71 17.56
CA GLN A 349 -14.03 5.51 18.94
C GLN A 349 -13.27 4.19 19.12
N ASP A 350 -13.58 3.17 18.32
CA ASP A 350 -12.92 1.87 18.32
C ASP A 350 -11.61 1.82 17.50
N ASP A 351 -11.19 2.90 16.84
CA ASP A 351 -9.85 2.99 16.22
C ASP A 351 -8.79 3.24 17.31
N TRP A 352 -8.42 2.20 18.05
CA TRP A 352 -7.41 2.30 19.11
C TRP A 352 -6.01 2.55 18.56
N SER A 353 -5.09 2.99 19.42
CA SER A 353 -3.69 3.37 19.18
C SER A 353 -3.42 4.88 19.07
N VAL A 354 -2.35 5.30 19.74
CA VAL A 354 -1.62 6.56 19.51
C VAL A 354 -0.18 6.30 19.04
N THR A 355 0.13 5.09 18.56
CA THR A 355 1.45 4.65 18.10
C THR A 355 1.97 5.48 16.94
N ALA A 356 1.10 6.02 16.08
CA ALA A 356 1.49 6.95 15.02
C ALA A 356 0.37 7.92 14.66
N PHE A 357 0.62 9.21 14.81
CA PHE A 357 -0.32 10.25 14.43
C PHE A 357 0.36 11.56 14.04
N LEU A 358 -0.23 12.26 13.08
CA LEU A 358 0.17 13.57 12.60
C LEU A 358 -0.74 14.63 13.23
N ILE A 359 -0.20 15.75 13.71
CA ILE A 359 -1.03 16.86 14.23
C ILE A 359 -0.62 18.20 13.63
N THR A 360 -1.58 19.13 13.57
CA THR A 360 -1.29 20.53 13.30
C THR A 360 -0.70 21.22 14.53
N ARG A 361 0.06 22.29 14.29
CA ARG A 361 0.69 23.07 15.36
C ARG A 361 -0.34 23.69 16.30
N ASP A 362 -1.47 24.15 15.76
CA ASP A 362 -2.55 24.73 16.57
C ASP A 362 -3.24 23.68 17.44
N TYR A 363 -3.41 22.46 16.93
CA TYR A 363 -3.92 21.36 17.74
C TYR A 363 -2.94 20.98 18.86
N GLY A 364 -1.63 20.94 18.58
CA GLY A 364 -0.59 20.72 19.58
C GLY A 364 -0.64 21.73 20.74
N LYS A 365 -0.81 23.03 20.43
CA LYS A 365 -0.98 24.07 21.45
C LYS A 365 -2.23 23.84 22.31
N LYS A 366 -3.35 23.45 21.67
CA LYS A 366 -4.62 23.15 22.36
C LYS A 366 -4.47 22.00 23.34
N LEU A 367 -3.75 20.94 22.96
CA LEU A 367 -3.45 19.81 23.84
C LEU A 367 -2.62 20.23 25.06
N ILE A 368 -1.54 20.99 24.85
CA ILE A 368 -0.68 21.47 25.94
C ILE A 368 -1.47 22.37 26.89
N GLU A 369 -2.21 23.35 26.37
CA GLU A 369 -3.00 24.29 27.17
C GLU A 369 -4.07 23.57 28.02
N LYS A 370 -4.70 22.53 27.46
CA LYS A 370 -5.72 21.76 28.17
C LYS A 370 -5.12 20.84 29.24
N TYR A 371 -4.04 20.13 28.91
CA TYR A 371 -3.60 18.96 29.67
C TYR A 371 -2.34 19.19 30.52
N ILE A 372 -1.50 20.18 30.24
CA ILE A 372 -0.27 20.44 31.00
C ILE A 372 -0.47 21.65 31.92
N ILE A 373 -0.43 21.44 33.24
CA ILE A 373 -0.44 22.54 34.22
C ILE A 373 0.99 23.04 34.47
N ASN A 374 1.91 22.10 34.68
CA ASN A 374 3.35 22.34 34.81
C ASN A 374 4.10 21.03 34.49
N ASP A 375 5.42 21.02 34.65
CA ASP A 375 6.31 19.91 34.24
C ASP A 375 5.96 18.54 34.87
N HIS A 376 5.27 18.52 36.03
CA HIS A 376 4.93 17.32 36.78
C HIS A 376 3.43 17.18 37.10
N VAL A 377 2.59 18.10 36.66
CA VAL A 377 1.15 18.08 36.96
C VAL A 377 0.34 18.19 35.68
N PHE A 378 -0.53 17.20 35.46
CA PHE A 378 -1.35 17.05 34.26
C PHE A 378 -2.84 17.05 34.61
N ASN A 379 -3.66 17.65 33.76
CA ASN A 379 -5.10 17.79 33.96
C ASN A 379 -5.90 16.95 32.95
N PHE A 380 -6.13 15.68 33.23
CA PHE A 380 -6.89 14.76 32.37
C PHE A 380 -8.40 14.82 32.67
N ASP A 381 -8.92 16.01 32.88
CA ASP A 381 -10.35 16.21 33.07
C ASP A 381 -11.09 16.13 31.73
N THR A 382 -12.03 15.20 31.67
CA THR A 382 -12.70 14.76 30.45
C THR A 382 -14.17 14.42 30.75
N GLU A 383 -15.03 14.52 29.73
CA GLU A 383 -16.43 14.11 29.82
C GLU A 383 -16.60 12.58 29.75
N TYR A 384 -15.54 11.85 29.37
CA TYR A 384 -15.57 10.40 29.29
C TYR A 384 -15.34 9.75 30.66
N GLU A 385 -16.30 8.94 31.12
CA GLU A 385 -16.21 8.22 32.40
C GLU A 385 -15.04 7.22 32.46
N ALA A 386 -14.60 6.72 31.31
CA ALA A 386 -13.47 5.80 31.15
C ALA A 386 -12.47 6.37 30.13
N PRO A 387 -11.61 7.33 30.52
CA PRO A 387 -10.64 7.91 29.61
C PRO A 387 -9.62 6.85 29.15
N THR A 388 -9.19 6.98 27.89
CA THR A 388 -8.06 6.27 27.31
C THR A 388 -7.04 7.27 26.76
N CYS A 389 -5.84 6.81 26.39
CA CYS A 389 -4.84 7.68 25.75
C CYS A 389 -5.40 8.32 24.47
N GLU A 390 -6.11 7.55 23.64
CA GLU A 390 -6.78 8.02 22.43
C GLU A 390 -7.81 9.11 22.73
N SER A 391 -8.62 8.94 23.78
CA SER A 391 -9.62 9.95 24.15
C SER A 391 -9.01 11.28 24.57
N LEU A 392 -7.78 11.26 25.11
CA LEU A 392 -7.06 12.46 25.53
C LEU A 392 -6.32 13.11 24.35
N ILE A 393 -5.67 12.31 23.50
CA ILE A 393 -4.93 12.82 22.33
C ILE A 393 -5.86 13.27 21.20
N TYR A 394 -6.95 12.56 20.93
CA TYR A 394 -7.86 12.84 19.81
C TYR A 394 -9.16 13.55 20.21
N GLY A 395 -9.43 13.72 21.51
CA GLY A 395 -10.75 14.18 21.99
C GLY A 395 -11.02 15.67 21.86
N LEU A 396 -10.04 16.51 21.50
CA LEU A 396 -10.22 17.96 21.46
C LEU A 396 -10.47 18.51 20.05
N GLY A 397 -10.38 17.72 18.99
CA GLY A 397 -10.32 18.24 17.62
C GLY A 397 -10.95 17.32 16.59
N LYS A 398 -10.90 17.75 15.33
CA LYS A 398 -11.37 16.97 14.19
C LYS A 398 -10.31 15.97 13.74
N VAL A 399 -10.58 14.69 13.93
CA VAL A 399 -9.59 13.63 13.71
C VAL A 399 -9.99 12.71 12.57
N TYR A 400 -9.11 12.59 11.58
CA TYR A 400 -9.24 11.62 10.50
C TYR A 400 -8.30 10.44 10.73
N THR A 401 -8.54 9.33 10.03
CA THR A 401 -7.69 8.14 10.14
C THR A 401 -7.45 7.50 8.77
N TYR A 402 -6.22 7.05 8.56
CA TYR A 402 -5.85 6.15 7.47
C TYR A 402 -4.59 5.36 7.85
N PRO A 403 -4.63 4.02 7.91
CA PRO A 403 -3.56 3.19 8.45
C PRO A 403 -2.39 3.07 7.47
N LEU A 404 -1.57 4.12 7.39
CA LEU A 404 -0.35 4.16 6.59
C LEU A 404 0.72 3.24 7.15
N PHE A 405 0.76 3.05 8.47
CA PHE A 405 1.76 2.24 9.17
C PHE A 405 1.13 1.07 9.94
N ILE A 406 1.98 0.18 10.45
CA ILE A 406 1.61 -0.97 11.29
C ILE A 406 2.52 -1.07 12.50
N GLU A 407 2.10 -1.76 13.55
CA GLU A 407 2.96 -2.03 14.71
C GLU A 407 4.01 -3.08 14.36
N ASP A 408 5.18 -2.99 14.97
CA ASP A 408 6.17 -4.04 15.00
C ASP A 408 5.83 -5.09 16.06
N VAL A 409 5.44 -6.27 15.61
CA VAL A 409 5.07 -7.42 16.47
C VAL A 409 6.20 -8.45 16.62
N SER A 410 7.43 -8.14 16.17
CA SER A 410 8.56 -9.07 16.27
C SER A 410 9.16 -9.16 17.67
N GLY A 411 9.01 -8.11 18.48
CA GLY A 411 9.45 -8.05 19.87
C GLY A 411 8.36 -8.45 20.86
N GLN A 412 8.72 -8.49 22.14
CA GLN A 412 7.76 -8.61 23.24
C GLN A 412 7.08 -7.28 23.54
N SER A 413 5.80 -7.35 23.89
CA SER A 413 5.02 -6.20 24.34
C SER A 413 5.57 -5.67 25.68
N THR A 414 5.69 -4.35 25.81
CA THR A 414 6.07 -3.68 27.07
C THR A 414 5.01 -3.81 28.16
N PHE A 415 3.84 -4.37 27.81
CA PHE A 415 2.74 -4.70 28.70
C PHE A 415 2.87 -6.08 29.37
N ILE A 416 3.78 -6.97 28.95
CA ILE A 416 3.90 -8.34 29.51
C ILE A 416 4.15 -8.32 31.02
N ASP A 417 4.98 -7.40 31.49
CA ASP A 417 5.32 -7.25 32.92
C ASP A 417 4.44 -6.21 33.63
N SER A 418 3.40 -5.70 32.95
CA SER A 418 2.45 -4.78 33.56
C SER A 418 1.44 -5.54 34.43
N PRO A 419 1.16 -5.11 35.66
CA PRO A 419 0.11 -5.70 36.50
C PRO A 419 -1.29 -5.55 35.88
N ASP A 420 -1.45 -4.74 34.83
CA ASP A 420 -2.73 -4.39 34.21
C ASP A 420 -3.12 -5.26 33.00
N TYR A 421 -2.30 -6.26 32.62
CA TYR A 421 -2.48 -7.04 31.39
C TYR A 421 -2.73 -8.54 31.62
N ASN A 422 -3.71 -9.10 30.91
CA ASN A 422 -4.03 -10.53 30.99
C ASN A 422 -3.21 -11.33 29.98
N THR A 423 -2.22 -12.07 30.48
CA THR A 423 -1.31 -12.90 29.67
C THR A 423 -2.01 -14.04 28.91
N GLN A 424 -3.26 -14.39 29.25
CA GLN A 424 -4.04 -15.43 28.54
C GLN A 424 -4.50 -15.02 27.13
N THR A 425 -4.45 -13.72 26.80
CA THR A 425 -4.85 -13.17 25.48
C THR A 425 -3.65 -12.80 24.61
N MET A 426 -2.47 -13.32 24.94
CA MET A 426 -1.22 -13.02 24.27
C MET A 426 -0.92 -14.03 23.17
N ILE A 427 -0.57 -13.53 21.98
CA ILE A 427 -0.10 -14.31 20.83
C ILE A 427 1.33 -13.88 20.54
N ASN A 428 2.29 -14.81 20.66
CA ASN A 428 3.72 -14.56 20.41
C ASN A 428 4.32 -13.37 21.18
N GLY A 429 3.84 -13.09 22.39
CA GLY A 429 4.33 -11.95 23.17
C GLY A 429 3.69 -10.59 22.80
N GLN A 430 2.62 -10.59 21.99
CA GLN A 430 1.78 -9.43 21.73
C GLN A 430 0.33 -9.66 22.13
N GLY A 431 -0.42 -8.60 22.42
CA GLY A 431 -1.86 -8.71 22.61
C GLY A 431 -2.55 -9.19 21.31
N GLU A 432 -3.58 -10.03 21.41
CA GLU A 432 -4.28 -10.62 20.27
C GLU A 432 -4.62 -9.59 19.18
N PHE A 433 -5.24 -8.45 19.54
CA PHE A 433 -5.64 -7.44 18.57
C PHE A 433 -4.47 -6.69 17.93
N HIS A 434 -3.34 -6.52 18.62
CA HIS A 434 -2.12 -5.93 18.06
C HIS A 434 -1.56 -6.84 16.96
N TYR A 435 -1.40 -8.13 17.28
CA TYR A 435 -0.93 -9.14 16.34
C TYR A 435 -1.86 -9.27 15.13
N GLU A 436 -3.17 -9.35 15.36
CA GLU A 436 -4.14 -9.42 14.26
C GLU A 436 -4.12 -8.19 13.37
N SER A 437 -4.09 -6.98 13.95
CA SER A 437 -4.08 -5.72 13.20
C SER A 437 -2.83 -5.62 12.32
N HIS A 438 -1.65 -5.95 12.87
CA HIS A 438 -0.40 -6.04 12.11
C HIS A 438 -0.56 -6.96 10.89
N ILE A 439 -0.96 -8.21 11.09
CA ILE A 439 -1.02 -9.21 10.03
C ILE A 439 -2.03 -8.81 8.95
N ARG A 440 -3.24 -8.37 9.36
CA ARG A 440 -4.29 -8.00 8.42
C ARG A 440 -3.92 -6.78 7.60
N MET A 441 -3.40 -5.72 8.24
CA MET A 441 -3.04 -4.49 7.55
C MET A 441 -1.83 -4.67 6.63
N LYS A 442 -0.80 -5.41 7.08
CA LYS A 442 0.34 -5.82 6.25
C LYS A 442 -0.09 -6.57 4.99
N ASN A 443 -0.97 -7.55 5.14
CA ASN A 443 -1.50 -8.32 4.01
C ASN A 443 -2.37 -7.46 3.08
N TRP A 444 -3.13 -6.52 3.63
CA TRP A 444 -3.91 -5.58 2.84
C TRP A 444 -3.01 -4.68 1.98
N TRP A 445 -1.95 -4.09 2.57
CA TRP A 445 -0.98 -3.28 1.80
C TRP A 445 -0.26 -4.10 0.73
N LYS A 446 0.19 -5.32 1.05
CA LYS A 446 0.79 -6.26 0.09
C LYS A 446 -0.12 -6.62 -1.09
N SER A 447 -1.44 -6.49 -0.92
CA SER A 447 -2.45 -6.92 -1.89
C SER A 447 -3.23 -5.73 -2.46
N ALA A 448 -4.24 -5.24 -1.76
CA ALA A 448 -5.13 -4.15 -2.19
C ALA A 448 -4.47 -2.78 -2.13
N GLY A 449 -3.75 -2.47 -1.05
CA GLY A 449 -3.16 -1.15 -0.82
C GLY A 449 -2.16 -0.73 -1.91
N LYS A 450 -1.29 -1.64 -2.36
CA LYS A 450 -0.34 -1.35 -3.46
C LYS A 450 -0.97 -0.95 -4.80
N ARG A 451 -2.28 -1.15 -4.96
CA ARG A 451 -3.05 -0.77 -6.16
C ARG A 451 -3.80 0.55 -6.01
N LYS A 452 -3.78 1.16 -4.82
CA LYS A 452 -4.55 2.36 -4.47
C LYS A 452 -3.69 3.61 -4.61
N ASN A 453 -3.89 4.38 -5.68
CA ASN A 453 -3.28 5.71 -5.81
C ASN A 453 -3.94 6.73 -4.87
N ILE A 454 -3.34 7.90 -4.74
CA ILE A 454 -3.77 8.91 -3.76
C ILE A 454 -5.24 9.32 -3.94
N LYS A 455 -5.70 9.49 -5.18
CA LYS A 455 -7.11 9.84 -5.46
C LYS A 455 -8.08 8.76 -5.02
N GLN A 456 -7.69 7.48 -5.08
CA GLN A 456 -8.50 6.35 -4.64
C GLN A 456 -8.49 6.14 -3.13
N ILE A 457 -7.54 6.76 -2.42
CA ILE A 457 -7.51 6.79 -0.95
C ILE A 457 -8.53 7.82 -0.45
N PHE A 458 -8.58 8.98 -1.11
CA PHE A 458 -9.48 10.09 -0.75
C PHE A 458 -10.83 10.08 -1.48
N SER A 459 -11.11 9.06 -2.30
CA SER A 459 -12.33 8.99 -3.13
C SER A 459 -13.63 8.87 -2.34
N ASN A 460 -13.58 8.63 -1.03
CA ASN A 460 -14.75 8.50 -0.15
C ASN A 460 -15.07 9.79 0.62
N ARG A 461 -14.48 10.94 0.24
CA ARG A 461 -14.97 12.22 0.75
C ARG A 461 -16.36 12.49 0.19
N SER A 462 -17.29 12.80 1.08
CA SER A 462 -18.59 13.35 0.71
C SER A 462 -18.37 14.47 -0.29
N LYS A 463 -18.91 14.29 -1.50
CA LYS A 463 -18.87 15.33 -2.54
C LYS A 463 -19.72 16.54 -2.15
N PHE A 464 -20.59 16.37 -1.16
CA PHE A 464 -21.50 17.39 -0.68
C PHE A 464 -20.89 18.13 0.50
N SER A 465 -21.09 19.45 0.54
CA SER A 465 -20.63 20.23 1.69
C SER A 465 -21.44 19.87 2.93
N SER A 466 -20.86 20.02 4.12
CA SER A 466 -21.51 19.68 5.40
C SER A 466 -22.80 20.48 5.67
N ASP A 467 -22.99 21.60 4.99
CA ASP A 467 -24.20 22.44 5.02
C ASP A 467 -25.24 22.07 3.94
N PHE A 468 -25.00 21.01 3.14
CA PHE A 468 -25.96 20.54 2.14
C PHE A 468 -27.25 20.04 2.79
N GLU A 469 -28.38 20.59 2.36
CA GLU A 469 -29.68 20.30 2.94
C GLU A 469 -30.35 19.13 2.22
N TRP A 470 -30.31 17.94 2.84
CA TRP A 470 -30.88 16.71 2.27
C TRP A 470 -32.40 16.53 2.48
N LEU A 471 -33.00 17.30 3.39
CA LEU A 471 -34.41 17.16 3.79
C LEU A 471 -34.77 15.72 4.21
N ASP A 472 -35.58 15.03 3.41
CA ASP A 472 -36.08 13.68 3.69
C ASP A 472 -35.15 12.60 3.12
N PHE A 473 -34.02 12.99 2.53
CA PHE A 473 -33.02 12.11 1.92
C PHE A 473 -31.74 12.07 2.75
N THR A 474 -30.81 11.20 2.34
CA THR A 474 -29.45 11.09 2.86
C THR A 474 -28.47 11.02 1.70
N GLU A 475 -27.20 11.37 1.97
CA GLU A 475 -26.14 11.20 0.99
C GLU A 475 -25.99 9.75 0.52
N ASN A 476 -26.19 8.77 1.42
CA ASN A 476 -26.13 7.35 1.09
C ASN A 476 -27.21 6.91 0.08
N GLU A 477 -28.36 7.59 0.05
CA GLU A 477 -29.42 7.38 -0.95
C GLU A 477 -29.06 8.01 -2.30
N PHE A 478 -28.20 9.02 -2.31
CA PHE A 478 -27.57 9.55 -3.52
C PHE A 478 -26.33 8.74 -3.88
N ARG A 479 -26.50 7.75 -4.75
CA ARG A 479 -25.34 7.05 -5.33
C ARG A 479 -24.62 7.96 -6.31
N GLU A 480 -23.43 8.42 -5.92
CA GLU A 480 -22.57 9.22 -6.79
C GLU A 480 -22.42 8.55 -8.16
N ASN A 481 -22.59 9.35 -9.22
CA ASN A 481 -22.51 8.94 -10.63
C ASN A 481 -23.61 7.97 -11.10
N GLN A 482 -24.72 7.81 -10.37
CA GLN A 482 -25.80 6.94 -10.85
C GLN A 482 -26.37 7.39 -12.20
N TYR A 483 -26.45 8.69 -12.46
CA TYR A 483 -26.91 9.25 -13.74
C TYR A 483 -25.77 9.31 -14.76
N GLU A 484 -24.51 9.46 -14.33
CA GLU A 484 -23.35 9.57 -15.23
C GLU A 484 -22.65 8.23 -15.52
N LYS A 485 -23.38 7.11 -15.40
CA LYS A 485 -22.81 5.76 -15.50
C LYS A 485 -22.19 5.47 -16.87
N PHE A 486 -22.86 5.90 -17.96
CA PHE A 486 -22.44 5.61 -19.34
C PHE A 486 -22.02 6.85 -20.11
N SER A 487 -22.65 7.99 -19.82
CA SER A 487 -22.31 9.29 -20.37
C SER A 487 -22.02 10.24 -19.23
N LYS A 488 -21.00 11.07 -19.38
CA LYS A 488 -20.64 12.10 -18.40
C LYS A 488 -21.05 13.46 -18.93
N VAL A 489 -21.43 14.35 -18.02
CA VAL A 489 -21.47 15.78 -18.31
C VAL A 489 -20.05 16.26 -18.59
N ASN A 490 -19.87 17.01 -19.66
CA ASN A 490 -18.61 17.58 -20.08
C ASN A 490 -18.65 19.10 -19.95
N PRO A 491 -17.48 19.77 -19.94
CA PRO A 491 -17.43 21.21 -19.99
C PRO A 491 -18.21 21.76 -21.18
N SER A 492 -18.95 22.85 -20.95
CA SER A 492 -19.84 23.52 -21.92
C SER A 492 -21.12 22.76 -22.32
N ASP A 493 -21.41 21.60 -21.72
CA ASP A 493 -22.67 20.89 -21.99
C ASP A 493 -23.89 21.70 -21.51
N VAL A 494 -24.97 21.67 -22.30
CA VAL A 494 -26.31 22.14 -21.89
C VAL A 494 -27.02 21.01 -21.15
N VAL A 495 -27.30 21.21 -19.86
CA VAL A 495 -27.88 20.18 -18.99
C VAL A 495 -29.30 20.52 -18.58
N VAL A 496 -30.20 19.53 -18.64
CA VAL A 496 -31.57 19.65 -18.12
C VAL A 496 -31.80 18.57 -17.06
N ASP A 497 -32.12 18.99 -15.84
CA ASP A 497 -32.37 18.17 -14.64
C ASP A 497 -33.86 18.24 -14.28
N ILE A 498 -34.64 17.26 -14.75
CA ILE A 498 -36.07 17.13 -14.46
C ILE A 498 -36.28 16.32 -13.18
N GLY A 499 -37.02 16.89 -12.25
CA GLY A 499 -37.16 16.37 -10.88
C GLY A 499 -35.86 16.55 -10.11
N ALA A 500 -35.38 17.79 -10.07
CA ALA A 500 -34.10 18.17 -9.49
C ALA A 500 -34.05 17.93 -7.96
N SER A 501 -35.20 17.75 -7.30
CA SER A 501 -35.31 17.48 -5.87
C SER A 501 -34.53 18.53 -5.06
N VAL A 502 -33.67 18.11 -4.13
CA VAL A 502 -32.79 19.00 -3.35
C VAL A 502 -31.52 19.46 -4.10
N GLY A 503 -31.41 19.15 -5.38
CA GLY A 503 -30.29 19.57 -6.24
C GLY A 503 -29.06 18.67 -6.19
N SER A 504 -29.15 17.44 -5.68
CA SER A 504 -28.00 16.56 -5.50
C SER A 504 -27.28 16.20 -6.81
N PHE A 505 -28.04 15.95 -7.90
CA PHE A 505 -27.44 15.72 -9.22
C PHE A 505 -26.72 16.98 -9.73
N THR A 506 -27.41 18.12 -9.76
CA THR A 506 -26.85 19.41 -10.18
C THR A 506 -25.58 19.76 -9.40
N TYR A 507 -25.61 19.65 -8.08
CA TYR A 507 -24.43 19.86 -7.22
C TYR A 507 -23.28 18.93 -7.62
N SER A 508 -23.58 17.67 -7.92
CA SER A 508 -22.55 16.68 -8.29
C SER A 508 -21.88 16.95 -9.65
N ILE A 509 -22.50 17.72 -10.56
CA ILE A 509 -21.93 17.95 -11.90
C ILE A 509 -21.35 19.35 -12.07
N ILE A 510 -21.59 20.27 -11.13
CA ILE A 510 -21.37 21.71 -11.36
C ILE A 510 -19.89 22.06 -11.59
N ASP A 511 -18.98 21.36 -10.91
CA ASP A 511 -17.52 21.53 -11.06
C ASP A 511 -17.01 21.13 -12.45
N LYS A 512 -17.82 20.41 -13.23
CA LYS A 512 -17.50 20.05 -14.62
C LYS A 512 -17.73 21.22 -15.59
N SER A 513 -18.20 22.36 -15.08
CA SER A 513 -18.40 23.59 -15.84
C SER A 513 -19.32 23.41 -17.06
N PRO A 514 -20.57 22.90 -16.89
CA PRO A 514 -21.55 22.93 -17.96
C PRO A 514 -21.85 24.39 -18.37
N SER A 515 -22.33 24.60 -19.60
CA SER A 515 -22.63 25.97 -20.08
C SER A 515 -23.86 26.56 -19.40
N VAL A 516 -24.84 25.71 -19.08
CA VAL A 516 -26.04 26.04 -18.31
C VAL A 516 -26.67 24.76 -17.75
N VAL A 517 -27.29 24.86 -16.58
CA VAL A 517 -28.13 23.80 -15.99
C VAL A 517 -29.55 24.31 -15.78
N TYR A 518 -30.54 23.65 -16.38
CA TYR A 518 -31.97 23.91 -16.12
C TYR A 518 -32.49 22.91 -15.10
N CYS A 519 -32.87 23.37 -13.91
CA CYS A 519 -33.38 22.55 -12.82
C CYS A 519 -34.90 22.73 -12.69
N ILE A 520 -35.67 21.64 -12.89
CA ILE A 520 -37.12 21.64 -12.77
C ILE A 520 -37.52 20.86 -11.51
N GLU A 521 -38.16 21.53 -10.55
CA GLU A 521 -38.65 20.92 -9.31
C GLU A 521 -39.94 21.63 -8.85
N PRO A 522 -41.12 21.00 -8.95
CA PRO A 522 -42.40 21.64 -8.60
C PRO A 522 -42.71 21.70 -7.10
N SER A 523 -42.04 20.89 -6.27
CA SER A 523 -42.27 20.92 -4.82
C SER A 523 -41.58 22.14 -4.22
N GLU A 524 -42.36 23.07 -3.65
CA GLU A 524 -41.81 24.27 -2.99
C GLU A 524 -40.77 23.92 -1.90
N LYS A 525 -41.02 22.83 -1.16
CA LYS A 525 -40.10 22.31 -0.13
C LYS A 525 -38.75 21.94 -0.75
N TYR A 526 -38.74 21.08 -1.77
CA TYR A 526 -37.49 20.60 -2.38
C TYR A 526 -36.80 21.70 -3.21
N PHE A 527 -37.59 22.52 -3.91
CA PHE A 527 -37.10 23.66 -4.68
C PHE A 527 -36.32 24.65 -3.81
N THR A 528 -36.80 24.93 -2.60
CA THR A 528 -36.11 25.82 -1.65
C THR A 528 -34.72 25.29 -1.30
N SER A 529 -34.61 24.00 -0.97
CA SER A 529 -33.32 23.36 -0.66
C SER A 529 -32.42 23.25 -1.90
N LEU A 530 -32.97 22.95 -3.08
CA LEU A 530 -32.25 23.01 -4.37
C LEU A 530 -31.57 24.35 -4.58
N VAL A 531 -32.31 25.45 -4.46
CA VAL A 531 -31.77 26.80 -4.65
C VAL A 531 -30.71 27.09 -3.58
N LYS A 532 -30.97 26.75 -2.31
CA LYS A 532 -30.00 26.93 -1.23
C LYS A 532 -28.69 26.17 -1.49
N ASN A 533 -28.80 24.90 -1.89
CA ASN A 533 -27.66 24.01 -2.10
C ASN A 533 -26.82 24.43 -3.32
N THR A 534 -27.44 24.98 -4.38
CA THR A 534 -26.78 25.15 -5.68
C THR A 534 -26.55 26.61 -6.11
N SER A 535 -27.28 27.59 -5.56
CA SER A 535 -27.21 28.99 -6.01
C SER A 535 -25.82 29.62 -5.84
N LYS A 536 -25.03 29.16 -4.87
CA LYS A 536 -23.64 29.59 -4.67
C LYS A 536 -22.75 29.37 -5.91
N PHE A 537 -23.10 28.41 -6.76
CA PHE A 537 -22.35 28.10 -7.99
C PHE A 537 -22.80 28.91 -9.21
N SER A 538 -23.95 29.59 -9.13
CA SER A 538 -24.52 30.37 -10.23
C SER A 538 -23.62 31.51 -10.74
N VAL A 539 -22.61 31.87 -9.94
CA VAL A 539 -21.57 32.86 -10.29
C VAL A 539 -20.72 32.39 -11.46
N ASN A 540 -20.40 31.09 -11.52
CA ASN A 540 -19.50 30.52 -12.53
C ASN A 540 -20.26 29.78 -13.63
N THR A 541 -21.37 29.13 -13.26
CA THR A 541 -22.18 28.32 -14.17
C THR A 541 -23.63 28.78 -14.06
N PRO A 542 -24.25 29.30 -15.13
CA PRO A 542 -25.67 29.66 -15.11
C PRO A 542 -26.55 28.48 -14.68
N ILE A 543 -27.37 28.67 -13.63
CA ILE A 543 -28.38 27.71 -13.19
C ILE A 543 -29.75 28.38 -13.30
N VAL A 544 -30.64 27.77 -14.07
CA VAL A 544 -32.01 28.23 -14.30
C VAL A 544 -32.96 27.37 -13.47
N TYR A 545 -33.69 28.00 -12.55
CA TYR A 545 -34.58 27.32 -11.63
C TYR A 545 -36.04 27.45 -12.07
N VAL A 546 -36.73 26.31 -12.20
CA VAL A 546 -38.15 26.25 -12.61
C VAL A 546 -38.98 25.55 -11.53
N ASN A 547 -39.72 26.33 -10.74
CA ASN A 547 -40.61 25.83 -9.68
C ASN A 547 -42.03 25.54 -10.19
N GLN A 548 -42.15 24.72 -11.24
CA GLN A 548 -43.42 24.33 -11.84
C GLN A 548 -43.33 22.92 -12.43
N PRO A 549 -44.43 22.16 -12.45
CA PRO A 549 -44.44 20.85 -13.07
C PRO A 549 -44.25 20.99 -14.58
N LEU A 550 -43.44 20.11 -15.17
CA LEU A 550 -43.21 20.09 -16.60
C LEU A 550 -44.40 19.42 -17.32
N SER A 551 -45.48 20.16 -17.51
CA SER A 551 -46.70 19.67 -18.17
C SER A 551 -46.61 19.61 -19.69
N ASN A 552 -45.68 20.36 -20.30
CA ASN A 552 -45.41 20.34 -21.73
C ASN A 552 -43.91 20.63 -22.00
N PHE A 553 -43.19 19.61 -22.46
CA PHE A 553 -41.75 19.68 -22.76
C PHE A 553 -41.44 20.62 -23.93
N GLU A 554 -42.20 20.54 -25.03
CA GLU A 554 -42.03 21.43 -26.19
C GLU A 554 -42.17 22.92 -25.81
N LYS A 555 -43.14 23.25 -24.97
CA LYS A 555 -43.33 24.60 -24.44
C LYS A 555 -42.13 25.04 -23.60
N PHE A 556 -41.59 24.17 -22.74
CA PHE A 556 -40.40 24.48 -21.95
C PHE A 556 -39.20 24.79 -22.85
N VAL A 557 -38.93 23.93 -23.85
CA VAL A 557 -37.86 24.16 -24.82
C VAL A 557 -38.01 25.53 -25.51
N LYS A 558 -39.24 25.89 -25.91
CA LYS A 558 -39.55 27.19 -26.55
C LYS A 558 -39.41 28.37 -25.59
N ASP A 559 -39.99 28.28 -24.40
CA ASP A 559 -40.01 29.38 -23.41
C ASP A 559 -38.59 29.76 -22.96
N TYR A 560 -37.68 28.78 -22.91
CA TYR A 560 -36.27 28.98 -22.53
C TYR A 560 -35.30 29.06 -23.72
N SER A 561 -35.81 29.00 -24.96
CA SER A 561 -35.00 29.05 -26.20
C SER A 561 -33.86 28.03 -26.20
N ILE A 562 -34.17 26.78 -25.87
CA ILE A 562 -33.19 25.68 -25.80
C ILE A 562 -33.04 25.07 -27.19
N ASP A 563 -31.87 25.25 -27.82
CA ASP A 563 -31.60 24.69 -29.16
C ASP A 563 -31.12 23.24 -29.12
N LYS A 564 -30.49 22.82 -28.02
CA LYS A 564 -29.97 21.46 -27.81
C LYS A 564 -29.87 21.11 -26.33
N ILE A 565 -29.82 19.83 -26.01
CA ILE A 565 -29.54 19.31 -24.67
C ILE A 565 -28.43 18.26 -24.79
N ASP A 566 -27.25 18.55 -24.24
CA ASP A 566 -26.14 17.61 -24.25
C ASP A 566 -26.32 16.51 -23.18
N PHE A 567 -27.05 16.79 -22.11
CA PHE A 567 -27.39 15.83 -21.06
C PHE A 567 -28.78 16.08 -20.44
N LEU A 568 -29.70 15.12 -20.62
CA LEU A 568 -31.05 15.15 -20.07
C LEU A 568 -31.19 14.12 -18.93
N LYS A 569 -31.35 14.58 -17.70
CA LYS A 569 -31.66 13.73 -16.55
C LYS A 569 -33.14 13.83 -16.21
N ILE A 570 -33.79 12.69 -15.93
CA ILE A 570 -35.21 12.61 -15.61
C ILE A 570 -35.43 11.70 -14.40
N ASN A 571 -36.08 12.21 -13.35
CA ASN A 571 -36.53 11.44 -12.20
C ASN A 571 -37.70 12.17 -11.52
N CYS A 572 -38.93 11.86 -11.88
CA CYS A 572 -40.12 12.63 -11.49
C CYS A 572 -41.30 11.73 -11.07
N ASP A 573 -40.99 10.63 -10.38
CA ASP A 573 -41.92 9.74 -9.69
C ASP A 573 -43.16 9.32 -10.51
N GLY A 574 -42.95 8.96 -11.79
CA GLY A 574 -44.01 8.50 -12.70
C GLY A 574 -44.44 9.52 -13.75
N GLY A 575 -43.91 10.75 -13.71
CA GLY A 575 -44.08 11.75 -14.77
C GLY A 575 -43.19 11.52 -16.00
N GLU A 576 -42.25 10.57 -15.96
CA GLU A 576 -41.22 10.42 -17.00
C GLU A 576 -41.84 10.12 -18.37
N TYR A 577 -42.94 9.37 -18.38
CA TYR A 577 -43.63 8.95 -19.59
C TYR A 577 -44.27 10.12 -20.35
N ASP A 578 -44.61 11.23 -19.70
CA ASP A 578 -45.27 12.36 -20.37
C ASP A 578 -44.29 13.20 -21.22
N ILE A 579 -42.99 13.02 -21.00
CA ILE A 579 -41.94 13.65 -21.80
C ILE A 579 -41.84 12.97 -23.17
N PHE A 580 -42.01 11.64 -23.22
CA PHE A 580 -41.91 10.84 -24.44
C PHE A 580 -43.29 10.63 -25.06
N ASN A 581 -43.63 11.48 -26.02
CA ASN A 581 -44.89 11.42 -26.77
C ASN A 581 -44.67 11.87 -28.23
N GLU A 582 -45.70 11.72 -29.07
CA GLU A 582 -45.64 12.05 -30.50
C GLU A 582 -45.25 13.51 -30.78
N GLU A 583 -45.59 14.46 -29.89
CA GLU A 583 -45.27 15.88 -30.07
C GLU A 583 -43.78 16.18 -29.80
N ASN A 584 -43.16 15.44 -28.88
CA ASN A 584 -41.80 15.72 -28.41
C ASN A 584 -40.72 14.83 -29.06
N ILE A 585 -41.07 13.62 -29.48
CA ILE A 585 -40.09 12.57 -29.79
C ILE A 585 -39.13 12.95 -30.92
N ASP A 586 -39.62 13.56 -31.99
CA ASP A 586 -38.78 14.00 -33.12
C ASP A 586 -37.77 15.06 -32.68
N TRP A 587 -38.17 15.98 -31.81
CA TRP A 587 -37.25 16.98 -31.28
C TRP A 587 -36.22 16.34 -30.37
N ILE A 588 -36.63 15.41 -29.50
CA ILE A 588 -35.73 14.70 -28.58
C ILE A 588 -34.65 13.94 -29.36
N LEU A 589 -35.04 13.16 -30.37
CA LEU A 589 -34.11 12.37 -31.19
C LEU A 589 -33.07 13.24 -31.90
N ASN A 590 -33.46 14.44 -32.34
CA ASN A 590 -32.57 15.31 -33.11
C ASN A 590 -31.71 16.25 -32.25
N ASN A 591 -32.11 16.54 -31.01
CA ASN A 591 -31.53 17.64 -30.23
C ASN A 591 -31.07 17.23 -28.82
N VAL A 592 -31.29 15.97 -28.39
CA VAL A 592 -30.85 15.46 -27.08
C VAL A 592 -29.81 14.39 -27.26
N LYS A 593 -28.58 14.64 -26.79
CA LYS A 593 -27.42 13.74 -27.00
C LYS A 593 -27.38 12.56 -26.02
N ASN A 594 -27.68 12.81 -24.74
CA ASN A 594 -27.64 11.77 -23.71
C ASN A 594 -28.86 11.89 -22.81
N ILE A 595 -29.49 10.75 -22.50
CA ILE A 595 -30.61 10.71 -21.56
C ILE A 595 -30.30 9.72 -20.43
N SER A 596 -30.53 10.12 -19.19
CA SER A 596 -30.46 9.25 -18.02
C SER A 596 -31.74 9.40 -17.21
N SER A 597 -32.59 8.38 -17.24
CA SER A 597 -33.95 8.44 -16.72
C SER A 597 -34.24 7.30 -15.75
N LYS A 598 -34.87 7.63 -14.62
CA LYS A 598 -35.37 6.64 -13.66
C LYS A 598 -36.88 6.46 -13.85
N PHE A 599 -37.28 5.28 -14.27
CA PHE A 599 -38.67 4.90 -14.50
C PHE A 599 -39.24 4.11 -13.32
N TYR A 600 -40.35 4.59 -12.78
CA TYR A 600 -41.07 3.92 -11.71
C TYR A 600 -42.12 2.97 -12.27
N LEU A 601 -42.10 1.71 -11.83
CA LEU A 601 -43.06 0.67 -12.26
C LEU A 601 -44.10 0.33 -11.18
N ASN A 602 -43.88 0.76 -9.95
CA ASN A 602 -44.68 0.44 -8.78
C ASN A 602 -45.89 1.37 -8.61
N PHE A 603 -45.91 2.54 -9.26
CA PHE A 603 -47.08 3.41 -9.26
C PHE A 603 -48.21 2.87 -10.16
N PRO A 604 -49.48 3.13 -9.81
CA PRO A 604 -50.63 2.70 -10.62
C PRO A 604 -50.52 3.14 -12.09
N GLY A 605 -50.75 2.20 -13.01
CA GLY A 605 -50.72 2.46 -14.47
C GLY A 605 -49.33 2.61 -15.10
N CYS A 606 -48.24 2.73 -14.32
CA CYS A 606 -46.92 2.99 -14.88
C CYS A 606 -46.34 1.82 -15.69
N ARG A 607 -46.72 0.57 -15.39
CA ARG A 607 -46.32 -0.59 -16.20
C ARG A 607 -46.87 -0.56 -17.63
N GLU A 608 -48.13 -0.14 -17.76
CA GLU A 608 -48.78 0.02 -19.06
C GLU A 608 -48.16 1.19 -19.82
N ARG A 609 -47.84 2.28 -19.12
CA ARG A 609 -47.13 3.43 -19.70
C ARG A 609 -45.70 3.06 -20.13
N PHE A 610 -44.99 2.25 -19.34
CA PHE A 610 -43.68 1.73 -19.72
C PHE A 610 -43.75 0.84 -20.95
N THR A 611 -44.74 -0.06 -21.00
CA THR A 611 -44.98 -0.90 -22.18
C THR A 611 -45.20 -0.03 -23.42
N LYS A 612 -46.03 1.01 -23.32
CA LYS A 612 -46.24 1.97 -24.42
C LYS A 612 -44.97 2.75 -24.79
N PHE A 613 -44.18 3.19 -23.81
CA PHE A 613 -42.92 3.89 -24.06
C PHE A 613 -41.91 2.99 -24.79
N ARG A 614 -41.73 1.76 -24.28
CA ARG A 614 -40.86 0.73 -24.87
C ARG A 614 -41.26 0.46 -26.32
N ASP A 615 -42.55 0.18 -26.55
CA ASP A 615 -43.02 -0.29 -27.86
C ASP A 615 -43.08 0.80 -28.92
N ASN A 616 -43.28 2.07 -28.53
CA ASN A 616 -43.47 3.16 -29.49
C ASN A 616 -42.28 4.11 -29.62
N TYR A 617 -41.41 4.21 -28.60
CA TYR A 617 -40.37 5.25 -28.57
C TYR A 617 -38.96 4.74 -28.27
N LEU A 618 -38.80 3.73 -27.42
CA LEU A 618 -37.46 3.31 -26.98
C LEU A 618 -36.59 2.78 -28.14
N GLU A 619 -37.19 2.03 -29.06
CA GLU A 619 -36.51 1.49 -30.26
C GLU A 619 -36.17 2.55 -31.32
N LEU A 620 -36.58 3.81 -31.13
CA LEU A 620 -36.22 4.90 -32.03
C LEU A 620 -34.81 5.46 -31.75
N PHE A 621 -34.24 5.16 -30.58
CA PHE A 621 -32.91 5.63 -30.20
C PHE A 621 -31.82 4.66 -30.67
N ASP A 622 -30.67 5.19 -31.06
CA ASP A 622 -29.56 4.40 -31.64
C ASP A 622 -28.90 3.44 -30.64
N ASP A 623 -28.81 3.83 -29.37
CA ASP A 623 -28.17 3.05 -28.32
C ASP A 623 -28.78 3.29 -26.95
N TYR A 624 -29.16 2.22 -26.26
CA TYR A 624 -29.72 2.29 -24.92
C TYR A 624 -29.38 1.06 -24.07
N VAL A 625 -29.38 1.24 -22.74
CA VAL A 625 -29.25 0.16 -21.76
C VAL A 625 -30.17 0.39 -20.58
N ILE A 626 -30.80 -0.68 -20.09
CA ILE A 626 -31.77 -0.66 -19.01
C ILE A 626 -31.27 -1.51 -17.85
N PHE A 627 -31.28 -0.95 -16.65
CA PHE A 627 -30.96 -1.65 -15.42
C PHE A 627 -32.18 -1.75 -14.51
N ALA A 628 -32.45 -2.94 -14.00
CA ALA A 628 -33.29 -3.13 -12.82
C ALA A 628 -32.53 -2.69 -11.58
N ILE A 629 -33.16 -1.87 -10.74
CA ILE A 629 -32.62 -1.42 -9.45
C ILE A 629 -33.34 -2.21 -8.35
N ASP A 630 -32.61 -2.95 -7.52
CA ASP A 630 -33.19 -3.57 -6.32
C ASP A 630 -33.12 -2.63 -5.10
N ASP A 631 -33.73 -3.05 -3.98
CA ASP A 631 -33.79 -2.25 -2.74
C ASP A 631 -32.40 -2.03 -2.11
N GLN A 632 -31.37 -2.78 -2.54
CA GLN A 632 -29.97 -2.63 -2.16
C GLN A 632 -29.16 -1.90 -3.24
N GLY A 633 -29.85 -1.40 -4.28
CA GLY A 633 -29.37 -0.71 -5.48
C GLY A 633 -28.35 -1.45 -6.34
N TYR A 634 -28.31 -2.78 -6.26
CA TYR A 634 -27.64 -3.57 -7.30
C TYR A 634 -28.36 -3.35 -8.63
N LYS A 635 -27.55 -3.26 -9.69
CA LYS A 635 -28.00 -2.95 -11.04
C LYS A 635 -27.78 -4.17 -11.92
N THR A 636 -28.86 -4.84 -12.31
CA THR A 636 -28.84 -5.94 -13.29
C THR A 636 -29.26 -5.42 -14.65
N ASP A 637 -28.49 -5.69 -15.70
CA ASP A 637 -28.89 -5.36 -17.06
C ASP A 637 -30.11 -6.20 -17.46
N VAL A 638 -31.21 -5.51 -17.81
CA VAL A 638 -32.49 -6.10 -18.18
C VAL A 638 -32.95 -5.64 -19.55
N SER A 639 -32.05 -5.08 -20.37
CA SER A 639 -32.38 -4.47 -21.67
C SER A 639 -33.13 -5.43 -22.60
N LEU A 640 -32.80 -6.72 -22.58
CA LEU A 640 -33.54 -7.75 -23.33
C LEU A 640 -34.75 -8.30 -22.55
N LEU A 641 -34.68 -8.32 -21.22
CA LEU A 641 -35.70 -8.91 -20.35
C LEU A 641 -36.96 -8.05 -20.29
N VAL A 642 -36.88 -6.73 -20.50
CA VAL A 642 -38.06 -5.87 -20.53
C VAL A 642 -39.03 -6.22 -21.67
N TYR A 643 -38.63 -7.01 -22.66
CA TYR A 643 -39.49 -7.52 -23.74
C TYR A 643 -40.15 -8.86 -23.40
N ASP A 644 -39.72 -9.53 -22.32
CA ASP A 644 -40.31 -10.78 -21.86
C ASP A 644 -41.70 -10.53 -21.22
N PRO A 645 -42.78 -11.18 -21.71
CA PRO A 645 -44.13 -11.09 -21.12
C PRO A 645 -44.21 -11.46 -19.63
N TYR A 646 -43.22 -12.19 -19.10
CA TYR A 646 -43.13 -12.61 -17.72
C TYR A 646 -42.35 -11.63 -16.82
N PHE A 647 -41.52 -10.74 -17.38
CA PHE A 647 -40.68 -9.83 -16.60
C PHE A 647 -41.50 -8.92 -15.67
N PHE A 648 -42.54 -8.29 -16.20
CA PHE A 648 -43.41 -7.42 -15.39
C PHE A 648 -44.31 -8.19 -14.40
N ARG A 649 -44.37 -9.52 -14.50
CA ARG A 649 -45.07 -10.36 -13.50
C ARG A 649 -44.20 -10.64 -12.29
N SER A 650 -42.88 -10.70 -12.46
CA SER A 650 -41.93 -11.06 -11.40
C SER A 650 -41.18 -9.86 -10.82
N TYR A 651 -40.99 -8.77 -11.58
CA TYR A 651 -40.26 -7.59 -11.12
C TYR A 651 -41.21 -6.44 -10.74
N MET A 652 -40.98 -5.82 -9.57
CA MET A 652 -41.77 -4.69 -9.06
C MET A 652 -40.93 -3.45 -8.71
N GLY A 653 -39.63 -3.47 -8.99
CA GLY A 653 -38.73 -2.36 -8.69
C GLY A 653 -38.69 -1.28 -9.77
N ASN A 654 -37.74 -0.34 -9.63
CA ASN A 654 -37.56 0.79 -10.54
C ASN A 654 -36.54 0.46 -11.63
N LEU A 655 -36.72 1.02 -12.82
CA LEU A 655 -35.77 0.88 -13.92
C LEU A 655 -34.92 2.14 -14.05
N MET A 656 -33.64 1.96 -14.35
CA MET A 656 -32.75 3.03 -14.80
C MET A 656 -32.45 2.83 -16.28
N ILE A 657 -32.77 3.81 -17.11
CA ILE A 657 -32.50 3.78 -18.54
C ILE A 657 -31.44 4.82 -18.87
N TYR A 658 -30.44 4.42 -19.65
CA TYR A 658 -29.45 5.30 -20.23
C TYR A 658 -29.54 5.20 -21.75
N ILE A 659 -29.60 6.35 -22.42
CA ILE A 659 -29.73 6.46 -23.88
C ILE A 659 -28.61 7.36 -24.40
N ARG A 660 -28.00 6.97 -25.51
CA ARG A 660 -27.01 7.76 -26.25
C ARG A 660 -27.49 7.96 -27.68
N GLN A 661 -27.44 9.20 -28.14
CA GLN A 661 -27.96 9.64 -29.44
C GLN A 661 -26.92 10.46 -30.20
#